data_AF-A0A8M1QV59-F1
#
_entry.id   AF-A0A8M1QV59-F1
#
_cell.length_a   1.000
_cell.length_b   1.000
_cell.length_c   1.000
_cell.angle_alpha   90.00
_cell.angle_beta   90.00
_cell.angle_gamma   90.00
#
_symmetry.space_group_name_H-M   'P 1'
#
loop_
_entity.id
_entity.type
_entity.pdbx_description
1 polymer ?
#
loop_
_entity_poly.entity_id
_entity_poly.type
_entity_poly.pdbx_seq_one_letter_code
_entity_poly.pdbx_strand_id
1 'polypeptide(L)'
;MSGRESRGSAESEDELRIVLLGKTGVGKSSTGNTILGRDAFKAGASTESVTEKSQRETSEINGRRITVIDTPGLFDTELSNEEIQREIRHCISMILPGPHVFIIVLSIGQRFTEESETSVKIIQKMFGQNSLMFIIVLFTRGDNLKNKTLDQCLGKPGSVVRKLLETCGNRFHVFNNNQPEDRTQVSELLEKIDNMVKANGGSFYSCKMFREMEREKQQQQMKILMDRVREIEGEIKKLEEEKDRMKMMMEEEKQQNQEEESKRREEELKRLEKQKQILDEQIQKLKSKMERIIIEREKKEKEMQKQLDYFKKGLSEERKNREDQQKTFEEKLKLLEEQHEDELKRSMEWREEYDKEKEKMMRKIQSETDDSLQVAAYRKLETVYTEWSWSLHNAMMEIENKLHNQIENEAIHEVEKADLHRELKTTSEEVEKSMSEFFEKDTDKYLLIQWKTSFETKIEELQKIIVRETKRKLSAILQQRDQKKIIDSRRTQHENTLYEKCKELASKLKENYEKTLKEKFDLFWEENIKEIITDTPLIKDIDIMKDVREICKNVNLSISVDDCRENRDIFTVKSYSDYVLSNKSSGFTGGLLKAFMSAIAMFHCYIQSKDDKIQIRSLVSDVAHQTDRMIQSFNIAKLGYNISLIQQLIYYIRAMLKEYQEGAVKYVFKDKFFIDLVYSICKRANKTITDQHSLFREDNDPEIYLKKKREEYHIIFQKCCDEAKPAAIFAEIICQKLKEPIEQSIYKKTARDLADELRSNCESLNGNRSNLEKHILKTLAEEEDFDKYMNYIEHPRNHYKSFIRDEVSRYIRDKFSISVLPKMEENIKLLQQKIMNAAHQSTEHVQLNSGDVGLWLKSFTQQLSDQLIFSEKDLSGVKHDDVDDFRLLEDVIRQELTAVMSDISSRFNTDTFPVKLDYKFRPEELLIDHFCQCCWVQCPFCGATCTNSTEDHHEDHSALFHRVRGIVGQLYSHTQNLCADICTNVVASDHTFSAPNGNGRAGRVYADWSITPDLSELPYWKWFVYRFKKDLEKYYSKTFEESGAIQVKCRIYPKHHAITSLDQYM
;
A
#
# COMPACT_ATOMS: atom_id res chain seq x y z
N MET A 1 -17.81 24.01 32.94
CA MET A 1 -18.30 25.25 32.29
C MET A 1 -18.48 24.99 30.81
N SER A 2 -19.71 25.21 30.34
CA SER A 2 -20.17 25.34 28.94
C SER A 2 -19.45 24.50 27.87
N GLY A 3 -20.14 23.44 27.44
CA GLY A 3 -19.86 22.75 26.19
C GLY A 3 -19.81 23.74 25.02
N ARG A 4 -18.68 23.75 24.33
CA ARG A 4 -18.60 24.28 22.97
C ARG A 4 -18.99 23.11 22.07
N GLU A 5 -20.24 23.15 21.61
CA GLU A 5 -20.69 22.36 20.47
C GLU A 5 -19.68 22.52 19.34
N SER A 6 -19.13 21.39 18.91
CA SER A 6 -18.25 21.25 17.76
C SER A 6 -18.98 21.77 16.53
N ARG A 7 -18.69 23.01 16.11
CA ARG A 7 -19.03 23.47 14.78
C ARG A 7 -18.36 22.52 13.79
N GLY A 8 -19.19 21.89 12.95
CA GLY A 8 -18.81 20.90 11.95
C GLY A 8 -17.54 21.30 11.22
N SER A 9 -16.64 20.34 11.12
CA SER A 9 -15.36 20.40 10.43
C SER A 9 -15.47 21.17 9.12
N ALA A 10 -14.66 22.24 9.01
CA ALA A 10 -14.50 23.03 7.80
C ALA A 10 -14.21 22.10 6.61
N GLU A 11 -15.07 22.12 5.61
CA GLU A 11 -14.76 21.62 4.27
C GLU A 11 -13.44 22.29 3.84
N SER A 12 -12.48 21.52 3.33
CA SER A 12 -11.16 22.05 2.97
C SER A 12 -11.34 23.24 2.02
N GLU A 13 -10.98 24.44 2.48
CA GLU A 13 -11.12 25.69 1.72
C GLU A 13 -10.33 25.67 0.37
N ASP A 14 -9.50 24.64 0.13
CA ASP A 14 -8.57 24.59 -1.00
C ASP A 14 -9.03 23.80 -2.24
N GLU A 15 -10.14 23.03 -2.22
CA GLU A 15 -10.54 22.30 -3.44
C GLU A 15 -11.23 23.22 -4.47
N LEU A 16 -10.69 23.30 -5.69
CA LEU A 16 -11.34 23.96 -6.83
C LEU A 16 -12.13 22.97 -7.69
N ARG A 17 -13.32 23.38 -8.14
CA ARG A 17 -14.30 22.51 -8.80
C ARG A 17 -14.80 23.14 -10.10
N ILE A 18 -14.49 22.52 -11.23
CA ILE A 18 -14.63 23.08 -12.57
C ILE A 18 -15.53 22.17 -13.41
N VAL A 19 -16.50 22.76 -14.13
CA VAL A 19 -17.31 22.04 -15.13
C VAL A 19 -17.06 22.64 -16.51
N LEU A 20 -16.68 21.81 -17.48
CA LEU A 20 -16.42 22.23 -18.86
C LEU A 20 -17.68 22.03 -19.71
N LEU A 21 -18.12 23.07 -20.42
CA LEU A 21 -19.30 23.08 -21.28
C LEU A 21 -18.94 23.61 -22.67
N GLY A 22 -19.65 23.19 -23.72
CA GLY A 22 -19.41 23.67 -25.08
C GLY A 22 -19.75 22.65 -26.16
N LYS A 23 -19.75 23.08 -27.42
CA LYS A 23 -20.07 22.22 -28.57
C LYS A 23 -19.09 21.04 -28.71
N THR A 24 -19.49 19.98 -29.40
CA THR A 24 -18.59 18.90 -29.80
C THR A 24 -17.44 19.47 -30.65
N GLY A 25 -16.21 19.00 -30.42
CA GLY A 25 -15.02 19.39 -31.19
C GLY A 25 -14.33 20.72 -30.81
N VAL A 26 -14.82 21.47 -29.82
CA VAL A 26 -14.19 22.73 -29.38
C VAL A 26 -12.95 22.54 -28.50
N GLY A 27 -12.63 21.30 -28.12
CA GLY A 27 -11.44 20.97 -27.31
C GLY A 27 -11.68 20.96 -25.79
N LYS A 28 -12.86 20.55 -25.32
CA LYS A 28 -13.17 20.46 -23.87
C LYS A 28 -12.24 19.48 -23.14
N SER A 29 -12.17 18.23 -23.60
CA SER A 29 -11.33 17.19 -23.00
C SER A 29 -9.84 17.58 -23.00
N SER A 30 -9.34 18.16 -24.10
CA SER A 30 -7.96 18.69 -24.17
C SER A 30 -7.71 19.83 -23.16
N THR A 31 -8.71 20.69 -22.95
CA THR A 31 -8.66 21.76 -21.94
C THR A 31 -8.63 21.16 -20.54
N GLY A 32 -9.43 20.12 -20.27
CA GLY A 32 -9.42 19.38 -19.02
C GLY A 32 -8.05 18.76 -18.72
N ASN A 33 -7.44 18.11 -19.70
CA ASN A 33 -6.08 17.55 -19.56
C ASN A 33 -5.04 18.63 -19.30
N THR A 34 -5.16 19.77 -19.99
CA THR A 34 -4.26 20.92 -19.81
C THR A 34 -4.40 21.49 -18.41
N ILE A 35 -5.62 21.65 -17.88
CA ILE A 35 -5.83 22.08 -16.49
C ILE A 35 -5.20 21.07 -15.53
N LEU A 36 -5.52 19.78 -15.65
CA LEU A 36 -5.09 18.72 -14.73
C LEU A 36 -3.59 18.36 -14.82
N GLY A 37 -2.91 18.76 -15.90
CA GLY A 37 -1.49 18.49 -16.12
C GLY A 37 -1.16 17.05 -16.54
N ARG A 38 -2.18 16.26 -16.89
CA ARG A 38 -2.08 14.86 -17.34
C ARG A 38 -3.20 14.52 -18.32
N ASP A 39 -3.01 13.46 -19.11
CA ASP A 39 -4.05 12.92 -19.99
C ASP A 39 -5.10 12.14 -19.20
N ALA A 40 -6.03 12.85 -18.56
CA ALA A 40 -7.10 12.27 -17.75
C ALA A 40 -8.33 11.92 -18.59
N PHE A 41 -8.66 12.76 -19.56
CA PHE A 41 -9.77 12.59 -20.49
C PHE A 41 -9.27 12.14 -21.87
N LYS A 42 -10.01 11.26 -22.53
CA LYS A 42 -9.72 10.84 -23.91
C LYS A 42 -10.00 12.01 -24.85
N ALA A 43 -8.94 12.58 -25.44
CA ALA A 43 -9.03 13.66 -26.42
C ALA A 43 -8.51 13.19 -27.78
N GLY A 44 -9.25 13.45 -28.86
CA GLY A 44 -8.84 13.07 -30.21
C GLY A 44 -9.56 13.90 -31.29
N ALA A 45 -8.90 14.09 -32.43
CA ALA A 45 -9.50 14.69 -33.62
C ALA A 45 -10.34 13.65 -34.37
N SER A 46 -11.48 13.25 -33.80
CA SER A 46 -12.46 12.39 -34.46
C SER A 46 -13.65 13.23 -34.96
N THR A 47 -14.31 12.76 -36.02
CA THR A 47 -15.62 13.27 -36.46
C THR A 47 -16.76 12.78 -35.57
N GLU A 48 -16.55 11.68 -34.84
CA GLU A 48 -17.51 11.08 -33.90
C GLU A 48 -17.37 11.67 -32.49
N SER A 49 -18.46 11.66 -31.71
CA SER A 49 -18.42 12.14 -30.33
C SER A 49 -17.59 11.20 -29.46
N VAL A 50 -16.55 11.73 -28.82
CA VAL A 50 -15.68 10.92 -27.94
C VAL A 50 -16.24 10.83 -26.51
N THR A 51 -17.01 11.84 -26.10
CA THR A 51 -17.52 11.99 -24.73
C THR A 51 -19.04 11.89 -24.72
N GLU A 52 -19.57 10.68 -24.56
CA GLU A 52 -21.03 10.42 -24.48
C GLU A 52 -21.60 10.67 -23.09
N LYS A 53 -20.77 10.55 -22.05
CA LYS A 53 -21.14 10.72 -20.63
C LYS A 53 -20.19 11.67 -19.93
N SER A 54 -20.70 12.37 -18.92
CA SER A 54 -19.88 13.25 -18.10
C SER A 54 -18.81 12.47 -17.33
N GLN A 55 -17.56 12.93 -17.32
CA GLN A 55 -16.42 12.28 -16.65
C GLN A 55 -15.83 13.22 -15.59
N ARG A 56 -15.57 12.70 -14.39
CA ARG A 56 -14.96 13.44 -13.27
C ARG A 56 -13.52 12.97 -13.08
N GLU A 57 -12.58 13.90 -13.11
CA GLU A 57 -11.18 13.64 -12.81
C GLU A 57 -10.64 14.68 -11.83
N THR A 58 -9.62 14.30 -11.07
CA THR A 58 -9.01 15.16 -10.04
C THR A 58 -7.49 15.08 -10.13
N SER A 59 -6.83 16.20 -9.86
CA SER A 59 -5.38 16.32 -9.76
C SER A 59 -5.01 17.30 -8.63
N GLU A 60 -3.79 17.18 -8.11
CA GLU A 60 -3.25 18.11 -7.11
C GLU A 60 -2.17 18.96 -7.76
N ILE A 61 -2.38 20.28 -7.81
CA ILE A 61 -1.55 21.23 -8.54
C ILE A 61 -1.15 22.33 -7.56
N ASN A 62 0.16 22.48 -7.31
CA ASN A 62 0.71 23.44 -6.34
C ASN A 62 0.09 23.32 -4.93
N GLY A 63 -0.16 22.09 -4.46
CA GLY A 63 -0.81 21.81 -3.16
C GLY A 63 -2.33 22.08 -3.15
N ARG A 64 -2.92 22.48 -4.27
CA ARG A 64 -4.35 22.72 -4.42
C ARG A 64 -5.01 21.58 -5.16
N ARG A 65 -6.12 21.05 -4.62
CA ARG A 65 -6.91 20.01 -5.28
C ARG A 65 -7.79 20.64 -6.36
N ILE A 66 -7.73 20.13 -7.59
CA ILE A 66 -8.53 20.61 -8.71
C ILE A 66 -9.31 19.44 -9.30
N THR A 67 -10.64 19.54 -9.23
CA THR A 67 -11.58 18.58 -9.81
C THR A 67 -12.22 19.18 -11.05
N VAL A 68 -12.15 18.45 -12.17
CA VAL A 68 -12.70 18.85 -13.46
C VAL A 68 -13.75 17.83 -13.90
N ILE A 69 -14.90 18.33 -14.34
CA ILE A 69 -15.89 17.53 -15.09
C ILE A 69 -15.83 17.91 -16.56
N ASP A 70 -15.53 16.93 -17.41
CA ASP A 70 -15.77 17.02 -18.84
C ASP A 70 -17.20 16.56 -19.15
N THR A 71 -17.92 17.32 -19.98
CA THR A 71 -19.32 17.03 -20.34
C THR A 71 -19.46 16.73 -21.83
N PRO A 72 -20.53 16.03 -22.24
CA PRO A 72 -20.86 15.86 -23.64
C PRO A 72 -21.07 17.19 -24.38
N GLY A 73 -20.97 17.17 -25.71
CA GLY A 73 -21.20 18.38 -26.51
C GLY A 73 -22.64 18.87 -26.46
N LEU A 74 -22.84 20.19 -26.36
CA LEU A 74 -24.18 20.82 -26.32
C LEU A 74 -25.04 20.60 -27.58
N PHE A 75 -24.42 20.22 -28.69
CA PHE A 75 -25.06 20.03 -30.00
C PHE A 75 -24.49 18.77 -30.65
N ASP A 76 -24.44 17.71 -29.87
CA ASP A 76 -24.01 16.41 -30.35
C ASP A 76 -25.02 15.86 -31.38
N THR A 77 -24.53 15.15 -32.40
CA THR A 77 -25.38 14.51 -33.41
C THR A 77 -25.95 13.18 -32.94
N GLU A 78 -25.32 12.57 -31.94
CA GLU A 78 -25.70 11.24 -31.43
C GLU A 78 -26.59 11.32 -30.20
N LEU A 79 -26.58 12.45 -29.48
CA LEU A 79 -27.40 12.68 -28.29
C LEU A 79 -28.52 13.68 -28.57
N SER A 80 -29.73 13.38 -28.07
CA SER A 80 -30.83 14.34 -28.08
C SER A 80 -30.55 15.52 -27.13
N ASN A 81 -31.16 16.67 -27.41
CA ASN A 81 -31.10 17.84 -26.52
C ASN A 81 -31.55 17.51 -25.08
N GLU A 82 -32.46 16.55 -24.92
CA GLU A 82 -32.98 16.12 -23.62
C GLU A 82 -31.96 15.29 -22.83
N GLU A 83 -31.20 14.43 -23.52
CA GLU A 83 -30.09 13.66 -22.94
C GLU A 83 -28.94 14.56 -22.53
N ILE A 84 -28.56 15.52 -23.39
CA ILE A 84 -27.50 16.48 -23.07
C ILE A 84 -27.89 17.33 -21.85
N GLN A 85 -29.14 17.80 -21.79
CA GLN A 85 -29.64 18.53 -20.61
C GLN A 85 -29.74 17.64 -19.37
N ARG A 86 -29.91 16.32 -19.52
CA ARG A 86 -29.92 15.38 -18.41
C ARG A 86 -28.50 15.22 -17.85
N GLU A 87 -27.52 15.00 -18.72
CA GLU A 87 -26.09 14.90 -18.36
C GLU A 87 -25.57 16.17 -17.70
N ILE A 88 -25.89 17.34 -18.26
CA ILE A 88 -25.47 18.62 -17.68
C ILE A 88 -26.16 18.86 -16.32
N ARG A 89 -27.38 18.38 -16.09
CA ARG A 89 -27.97 18.43 -14.73
C ARG A 89 -27.28 17.45 -13.79
N HIS A 90 -26.93 16.28 -14.30
CA HIS A 90 -26.25 15.23 -13.53
C HIS A 90 -24.87 15.70 -13.03
N CYS A 91 -24.14 16.53 -13.78
CA CYS A 91 -22.82 17.00 -13.37
C CYS A 91 -22.81 17.75 -12.02
N ILE A 92 -23.90 18.43 -11.65
CA ILE A 92 -24.03 19.10 -10.35
C ILE A 92 -23.99 18.08 -9.20
N SER A 93 -24.55 16.89 -9.41
CA SER A 93 -24.52 15.82 -8.41
C SER A 93 -23.15 15.15 -8.31
N MET A 94 -22.38 15.15 -9.40
CA MET A 94 -21.03 14.57 -9.46
C MET A 94 -19.97 15.45 -8.77
N ILE A 95 -20.26 16.74 -8.53
CA ILE A 95 -19.30 17.70 -7.99
C ILE A 95 -19.88 18.44 -6.78
N LEU A 96 -19.55 17.97 -5.58
CA LEU A 96 -20.12 18.48 -4.33
C LEU A 96 -19.17 19.45 -3.64
N PRO A 97 -19.70 20.46 -2.91
CA PRO A 97 -21.11 20.88 -2.80
C PRO A 97 -21.70 21.61 -4.03
N GLY A 98 -20.89 21.82 -5.06
CA GLY A 98 -21.26 22.44 -6.33
C GLY A 98 -20.03 23.01 -7.05
N PRO A 99 -20.09 23.31 -8.36
CA PRO A 99 -18.96 23.86 -9.08
C PRO A 99 -18.66 25.30 -8.67
N HIS A 100 -17.38 25.61 -8.53
CA HIS A 100 -16.89 26.98 -8.36
C HIS A 100 -16.99 27.76 -9.66
N VAL A 101 -16.83 27.08 -10.80
CA VAL A 101 -16.87 27.70 -12.13
C VAL A 101 -17.42 26.74 -13.18
N PHE A 102 -18.24 27.30 -14.07
CA PHE A 102 -18.58 26.71 -15.36
C PHE A 102 -17.72 27.38 -16.44
N ILE A 103 -16.97 26.60 -17.19
CA ILE A 103 -16.15 27.10 -18.28
C ILE A 103 -16.84 26.78 -19.60
N ILE A 104 -17.25 27.80 -20.33
CA ILE A 104 -17.79 27.65 -21.69
C ILE A 104 -16.62 27.69 -22.67
N VAL A 105 -16.33 26.55 -23.26
CA VAL A 105 -15.22 26.36 -24.20
C VAL A 105 -15.68 26.69 -25.62
N LEU A 106 -14.96 27.61 -26.27
CA LEU A 106 -15.15 28.05 -27.65
C LEU A 106 -13.83 27.89 -28.41
N SER A 107 -13.88 27.65 -29.72
CA SER A 107 -12.67 27.49 -30.54
C SER A 107 -12.41 28.73 -31.40
N ILE A 108 -11.17 29.24 -31.39
CA ILE A 108 -10.78 30.38 -32.23
C ILE A 108 -10.74 29.95 -33.70
N GLY A 109 -11.45 30.71 -34.54
CA GLY A 109 -11.56 30.49 -35.98
C GLY A 109 -12.86 29.81 -36.42
N GLN A 110 -13.67 29.30 -35.48
CA GLN A 110 -15.02 28.83 -35.78
C GLN A 110 -15.97 30.02 -36.01
N ARG A 111 -16.87 29.93 -37.00
CA ARG A 111 -17.94 30.93 -37.15
C ARG A 111 -18.84 30.86 -35.90
N PHE A 112 -18.93 31.97 -35.19
CA PHE A 112 -19.85 32.12 -34.06
C PHE A 112 -21.27 32.31 -34.59
N THR A 113 -22.08 31.26 -34.48
CA THR A 113 -23.50 31.24 -34.86
C THR A 113 -24.40 31.46 -33.64
N GLU A 114 -25.72 31.44 -33.83
CA GLU A 114 -26.72 31.44 -32.75
C GLU A 114 -26.47 30.34 -31.69
N GLU A 115 -25.71 29.30 -32.02
CA GLU A 115 -25.35 28.17 -31.12
C GLU A 115 -24.58 28.62 -29.86
N SER A 116 -23.69 29.63 -29.96
CA SER A 116 -22.93 30.12 -28.81
C SER A 116 -23.81 30.89 -27.82
N GLU A 117 -24.73 31.71 -28.33
CA GLU A 117 -25.76 32.38 -27.51
C GLU A 117 -26.73 31.35 -26.91
N THR A 118 -27.04 30.30 -27.68
CA THR A 118 -27.87 29.18 -27.24
C THR A 118 -27.23 28.42 -26.07
N SER A 119 -25.90 28.30 -26.01
CA SER A 119 -25.21 27.64 -24.90
C SER A 119 -25.44 28.36 -23.56
N VAL A 120 -25.34 29.70 -23.54
CA VAL A 120 -25.66 30.48 -22.33
C VAL A 120 -27.15 30.47 -22.04
N LYS A 121 -28.02 30.54 -23.06
CA LYS A 121 -29.48 30.40 -22.85
C LYS A 121 -29.84 29.04 -22.26
N ILE A 122 -29.17 27.97 -22.69
CA ILE A 122 -29.33 26.63 -22.11
C ILE A 122 -28.90 26.66 -20.64
N ILE A 123 -27.70 27.17 -20.33
CA ILE A 123 -27.20 27.28 -18.96
C ILE A 123 -28.15 28.12 -18.09
N GLN A 124 -28.64 29.27 -18.55
CA GLN A 124 -29.61 30.10 -17.84
C GLN A 124 -30.95 29.37 -17.65
N LYS A 125 -31.43 28.65 -18.67
CA LYS A 125 -32.68 27.86 -18.59
C LYS A 125 -32.55 26.66 -17.65
N MET A 126 -31.33 26.14 -17.50
CA MET A 126 -31.03 24.96 -16.69
C MET A 126 -30.57 25.29 -15.27
N PHE A 127 -29.94 26.44 -15.04
CA PHE A 127 -29.29 26.81 -13.77
C PHE A 127 -29.70 28.21 -13.29
N GLY A 128 -30.67 28.85 -13.95
CA GLY A 128 -31.19 30.16 -13.56
C GLY A 128 -30.23 31.30 -13.86
N GLN A 129 -30.71 32.52 -13.64
CA GLN A 129 -29.97 33.75 -13.96
C GLN A 129 -28.71 33.91 -13.10
N ASN A 130 -28.73 33.39 -11.86
CA ASN A 130 -27.60 33.48 -10.93
C ASN A 130 -26.40 32.62 -11.37
N SER A 131 -26.60 31.61 -12.22
CA SER A 131 -25.51 30.81 -12.78
C SER A 131 -24.49 31.65 -13.54
N LEU A 132 -24.91 32.77 -14.14
CA LEU A 132 -24.04 33.69 -14.86
C LEU A 132 -22.88 34.19 -13.99
N MET A 133 -23.09 34.33 -12.68
CA MET A 133 -22.03 34.77 -11.75
C MET A 133 -20.89 33.75 -11.61
N PHE A 134 -21.04 32.53 -12.13
CA PHE A 134 -20.03 31.46 -12.03
C PHE A 134 -19.49 31.01 -13.39
N ILE A 135 -19.64 31.82 -14.44
CA ILE A 135 -19.22 31.45 -15.80
C ILE A 135 -17.95 32.19 -16.22
N ILE A 136 -17.01 31.45 -16.81
CA ILE A 136 -15.87 31.97 -17.58
C ILE A 136 -15.94 31.44 -19.01
N VAL A 137 -15.67 32.28 -20.00
CA VAL A 137 -15.56 31.83 -21.40
C VAL A 137 -14.11 31.52 -21.73
N LEU A 138 -13.79 30.30 -22.15
CA LEU A 138 -12.44 29.89 -22.51
C LEU A 138 -12.33 29.66 -24.01
N PHE A 139 -11.39 30.34 -24.65
CA PHE A 139 -11.11 30.19 -26.07
C PHE A 139 -9.94 29.23 -26.28
N THR A 140 -10.15 28.13 -26.99
CA THR A 140 -9.10 27.21 -27.40
C THR A 140 -8.52 27.60 -28.74
N ARG A 141 -7.39 27.00 -29.11
CA ARG A 141 -6.64 27.31 -30.33
C ARG A 141 -6.11 28.75 -30.33
N GLY A 142 -5.57 29.19 -29.20
CA GLY A 142 -4.91 30.50 -29.03
C GLY A 142 -3.84 30.77 -30.09
N ASP A 143 -3.17 29.72 -30.57
CA ASP A 143 -2.21 29.74 -31.67
C ASP A 143 -2.78 30.32 -32.98
N ASN A 144 -4.10 30.24 -33.20
CA ASN A 144 -4.75 30.84 -34.36
C ASN A 144 -4.84 32.38 -34.32
N LEU A 145 -4.59 33.02 -33.17
CA LEU A 145 -4.61 34.50 -33.07
C LEU A 145 -3.44 35.16 -33.81
N LYS A 146 -2.33 34.43 -34.02
CA LYS A 146 -1.09 34.97 -34.60
C LYS A 146 -0.69 36.28 -33.89
N ASN A 147 -0.66 37.40 -34.62
CA ASN A 147 -0.27 38.73 -34.10
C ASN A 147 -1.48 39.61 -33.74
N LYS A 148 -2.71 39.07 -33.73
CA LYS A 148 -3.91 39.81 -33.35
C LYS A 148 -4.23 39.59 -31.88
N THR A 149 -4.72 40.63 -31.21
CA THR A 149 -5.31 40.44 -29.87
C THR A 149 -6.65 39.71 -29.99
N LEU A 150 -7.08 39.03 -28.92
CA LEU A 150 -8.40 38.39 -28.91
C LEU A 150 -9.50 39.43 -29.22
N ASP A 151 -9.42 40.65 -28.67
CA ASP A 151 -10.37 41.74 -28.93
C ASP A 151 -10.54 42.09 -30.41
N GLN A 152 -9.49 41.97 -31.21
CA GLN A 152 -9.55 42.18 -32.66
C GLN A 152 -10.28 41.05 -33.40
N CYS A 153 -10.38 39.87 -32.78
CA CYS A 153 -11.04 38.68 -33.32
C CYS A 153 -12.51 38.53 -32.86
N LEU A 154 -12.92 39.17 -31.77
CA LEU A 154 -14.28 39.08 -31.19
C LEU A 154 -15.38 39.80 -32.01
N GLY A 155 -15.02 40.46 -33.12
CA GLY A 155 -15.94 41.22 -33.97
C GLY A 155 -16.31 42.60 -33.41
N LYS A 156 -17.25 43.28 -34.07
CA LYS A 156 -17.71 44.63 -33.72
C LYS A 156 -18.58 44.62 -32.43
N PRO A 157 -18.65 45.74 -31.69
CA PRO A 157 -19.66 45.94 -30.63
C PRO A 157 -21.06 45.53 -31.08
N GLY A 158 -21.76 44.73 -30.27
CA GLY A 158 -23.06 44.15 -30.61
C GLY A 158 -23.03 42.80 -31.34
N SER A 159 -21.84 42.25 -31.67
CA SER A 159 -21.71 40.87 -32.14
C SER A 159 -22.22 39.86 -31.11
N VAL A 160 -22.62 38.68 -31.58
CA VAL A 160 -23.11 37.58 -30.73
C VAL A 160 -22.09 37.23 -29.62
N VAL A 161 -20.80 37.18 -29.96
CA VAL A 161 -19.74 36.85 -29.00
C VAL A 161 -19.53 37.96 -27.97
N ARG A 162 -19.58 39.24 -28.37
CA ARG A 162 -19.45 40.33 -27.40
C ARG A 162 -20.63 40.38 -26.44
N LYS A 163 -21.86 40.18 -26.93
CA LYS A 163 -23.05 40.05 -26.08
C LYS A 163 -22.92 38.89 -25.09
N LEU A 164 -22.38 37.76 -25.55
CA LEU A 164 -22.08 36.61 -24.71
C LEU A 164 -21.09 36.97 -23.59
N LEU A 165 -19.96 37.59 -23.94
CA LEU A 165 -18.95 38.03 -22.97
C LEU A 165 -19.53 39.03 -21.96
N GLU A 166 -20.29 40.02 -22.42
CA GLU A 166 -20.98 41.00 -21.56
C GLU A 166 -21.93 40.30 -20.58
N THR A 167 -22.71 39.32 -21.05
CA THR A 167 -23.63 38.52 -20.22
C THR A 167 -22.88 37.71 -19.16
N CYS A 168 -21.68 37.23 -19.47
CA CYS A 168 -20.79 36.54 -18.55
C CYS A 168 -19.90 37.50 -17.72
N GLY A 169 -20.17 38.81 -17.70
CA GLY A 169 -19.39 39.77 -16.91
C GLY A 169 -17.97 40.01 -17.44
N ASN A 170 -17.77 39.87 -18.75
CA ASN A 170 -16.49 40.02 -19.46
C ASN A 170 -15.36 39.11 -18.95
N ARG A 171 -15.70 37.96 -18.35
CA ARG A 171 -14.73 36.97 -17.89
C ARG A 171 -14.41 36.00 -19.01
N PHE A 172 -13.20 36.09 -19.53
CA PHE A 172 -12.68 35.15 -20.51
C PHE A 172 -11.20 34.84 -20.34
N HIS A 173 -10.78 33.74 -20.93
CA HIS A 173 -9.39 33.29 -20.97
C HIS A 173 -9.09 32.56 -22.29
N VAL A 174 -7.80 32.36 -22.61
CA VAL A 174 -7.37 31.75 -23.89
C VAL A 174 -6.36 30.65 -23.61
N PHE A 175 -6.58 29.47 -24.16
CA PHE A 175 -5.66 28.33 -24.07
C PHE A 175 -5.05 27.99 -25.42
N ASN A 176 -3.79 27.57 -25.37
CA ASN A 176 -3.12 26.84 -26.44
C ASN A 176 -2.90 25.39 -26.00
N ASN A 177 -3.89 24.53 -26.28
CA ASN A 177 -3.81 23.10 -25.96
C ASN A 177 -2.74 22.34 -26.77
N ASN A 178 -2.08 22.98 -27.76
CA ASN A 178 -0.92 22.42 -28.45
C ASN A 178 0.40 22.65 -27.68
N GLN A 179 0.35 23.42 -26.58
CA GLN A 179 1.47 23.66 -25.66
C GLN A 179 1.03 23.41 -24.20
N PRO A 180 0.62 22.19 -23.84
CA PRO A 180 0.15 21.87 -22.49
C PRO A 180 1.24 22.03 -21.41
N GLU A 181 2.53 21.98 -21.80
CA GLU A 181 3.69 22.26 -20.95
C GLU A 181 3.79 23.72 -20.50
N ASP A 182 3.19 24.67 -21.23
CA ASP A 182 3.09 26.05 -20.76
C ASP A 182 2.05 26.14 -19.63
N ARG A 183 2.53 26.01 -18.39
CA ARG A 183 1.68 26.09 -17.20
C ARG A 183 1.19 27.51 -16.91
N THR A 184 1.71 28.55 -17.57
CA THR A 184 1.28 29.94 -17.30
C THR A 184 -0.19 30.15 -17.64
N GLN A 185 -0.68 29.58 -18.75
CA GLN A 185 -2.11 29.63 -19.12
C GLN A 185 -3.01 29.06 -18.01
N VAL A 186 -2.57 27.97 -17.36
CA VAL A 186 -3.34 27.36 -16.27
C VAL A 186 -3.28 28.25 -15.03
N SER A 187 -2.09 28.72 -14.64
CA SER A 187 -1.94 29.61 -13.48
C SER A 187 -2.77 30.89 -13.60
N GLU A 188 -2.79 31.53 -14.78
CA GLU A 188 -3.60 32.73 -15.04
C GLU A 188 -5.11 32.43 -15.02
N LEU A 189 -5.54 31.28 -15.56
CA LEU A 189 -6.93 30.85 -15.47
C LEU A 189 -7.36 30.66 -14.01
N LEU A 190 -6.53 29.97 -13.20
CA LEU A 190 -6.81 29.72 -11.79
C LEU A 190 -6.92 31.02 -11.00
N GLU A 191 -6.04 31.98 -11.25
CA GLU A 191 -6.12 33.32 -10.64
C GLU A 191 -7.43 34.04 -10.99
N LYS A 192 -7.87 33.98 -12.26
CA LYS A 192 -9.17 34.55 -12.67
C LYS A 192 -10.35 33.87 -11.99
N ILE A 193 -10.28 32.56 -11.81
CA ILE A 193 -11.31 31.80 -11.08
C ILE A 193 -11.34 32.23 -9.61
N ASP A 194 -10.19 32.36 -8.96
CA ASP A 194 -10.12 32.78 -7.56
C ASP A 194 -10.66 34.20 -7.36
N ASN A 195 -10.33 35.12 -8.27
CA ASN A 195 -10.87 36.47 -8.24
C ASN A 195 -12.40 36.48 -8.42
N MET A 196 -12.92 35.63 -9.31
CA MET A 196 -14.37 35.46 -9.49
C MET A 196 -15.03 34.90 -8.23
N VAL A 197 -14.47 33.84 -7.66
CA VAL A 197 -15.00 33.19 -6.45
C VAL A 197 -14.99 34.16 -5.28
N LYS A 198 -13.91 34.94 -5.10
CA LYS A 198 -13.82 36.01 -4.08
C LYS A 198 -14.87 37.10 -4.31
N ALA A 199 -15.07 37.56 -5.55
CA ALA A 199 -16.10 38.55 -5.87
C ALA A 199 -17.53 38.05 -5.56
N ASN A 200 -17.75 36.73 -5.67
CA ASN A 200 -18.98 36.07 -5.26
C ASN A 200 -19.02 35.71 -3.76
N GLY A 201 -18.15 36.31 -2.93
CA GLY A 201 -18.12 36.09 -1.49
C GLY A 201 -17.56 34.72 -1.06
N GLY A 202 -16.71 34.10 -1.88
CA GLY A 202 -16.21 32.74 -1.67
C GLY A 202 -17.21 31.65 -2.06
N SER A 203 -18.33 32.03 -2.69
CA SER A 203 -19.41 31.10 -3.00
C SER A 203 -19.13 30.25 -4.24
N PHE A 204 -19.92 29.19 -4.39
CA PHE A 204 -19.97 28.29 -5.55
C PHE A 204 -21.43 28.10 -5.96
N TYR A 205 -21.67 27.58 -7.15
CA TYR A 205 -23.03 27.29 -7.61
C TYR A 205 -23.56 26.03 -6.90
N SER A 206 -24.23 26.20 -5.77
CA SER A 206 -24.63 25.09 -4.89
C SER A 206 -25.81 24.28 -5.43
N CYS A 207 -25.90 23.00 -5.03
CA CYS A 207 -27.10 22.17 -5.23
C CYS A 207 -28.38 22.84 -4.69
N LYS A 208 -28.26 23.68 -3.65
CA LYS A 208 -29.37 24.45 -3.09
C LYS A 208 -29.90 25.48 -4.11
N MET A 209 -29.02 26.25 -4.74
CA MET A 209 -29.39 27.22 -5.78
C MET A 209 -30.07 26.53 -6.96
N PHE A 210 -29.56 25.37 -7.38
CA PHE A 210 -30.18 24.56 -8.43
C PHE A 210 -31.59 24.08 -8.05
N ARG A 211 -31.77 23.56 -6.83
CA ARG A 211 -33.08 23.13 -6.30
C ARG A 211 -34.07 24.29 -6.12
N GLU A 212 -33.60 25.49 -5.77
CA GLU A 212 -34.43 26.68 -5.67
C GLU A 212 -34.96 27.10 -7.05
N MET A 213 -34.09 27.15 -8.06
CA MET A 213 -34.48 27.47 -9.43
C MET A 213 -35.48 26.45 -10.01
N GLU A 214 -35.24 25.14 -9.84
CA GLU A 214 -36.19 24.12 -10.34
C GLU A 214 -37.56 24.25 -9.64
N ARG A 215 -37.58 24.59 -8.34
CA ARG A 215 -38.83 24.87 -7.60
C ARG A 215 -39.54 26.10 -8.14
N GLU A 216 -38.84 27.20 -8.38
CA GLU A 216 -39.41 28.44 -8.93
C GLU A 216 -40.05 28.20 -10.31
N LYS A 217 -39.35 27.47 -11.18
CA LYS A 217 -39.84 27.10 -12.52
C LYS A 217 -41.13 26.27 -12.46
N GLN A 218 -41.19 25.28 -11.57
CA GLN A 218 -42.38 24.45 -11.38
C GLN A 218 -43.52 25.24 -10.72
N GLN A 219 -43.23 26.12 -9.76
CA GLN A 219 -44.22 27.00 -9.13
C GLN A 219 -44.84 27.97 -10.14
N GLN A 220 -44.03 28.53 -11.05
CA GLN A 220 -44.53 29.40 -12.11
C GLN A 220 -45.43 28.65 -13.09
N GLN A 221 -45.05 27.44 -13.51
CA GLN A 221 -45.89 26.59 -14.36
C GLN A 221 -47.20 26.21 -13.66
N MET A 222 -47.14 25.89 -12.36
CA MET A 222 -48.31 25.56 -11.55
C MET A 222 -49.25 26.76 -11.38
N LYS A 223 -48.70 27.96 -11.16
CA LYS A 223 -49.46 29.20 -11.05
C LYS A 223 -50.25 29.48 -12.34
N ILE A 224 -49.61 29.37 -13.51
CA ILE A 224 -50.27 29.58 -14.82
C ILE A 224 -51.45 28.60 -15.00
N LEU A 225 -51.30 27.34 -14.60
CA LEU A 225 -52.38 26.36 -14.69
C LEU A 225 -53.51 26.63 -13.68
N MET A 226 -53.17 27.01 -12.44
CA MET A 226 -54.17 27.37 -11.43
C MET A 226 -54.98 28.60 -11.83
N ASP A 227 -54.33 29.64 -12.34
CA ASP A 227 -55.01 30.84 -12.82
C ASP A 227 -55.98 30.50 -13.95
N ARG A 228 -55.59 29.60 -14.86
CA ARG A 228 -56.47 29.12 -15.95
C ARG A 228 -57.65 28.29 -15.46
N VAL A 229 -57.46 27.44 -14.45
CA VAL A 229 -58.57 26.69 -13.83
C VAL A 229 -59.55 27.68 -13.18
N ARG A 230 -59.05 28.67 -12.45
CA ARG A 230 -59.88 29.69 -11.79
C ARG A 230 -60.69 30.52 -12.80
N GLU A 231 -60.11 30.86 -13.95
CA GLU A 231 -60.84 31.52 -15.06
C GLU A 231 -62.03 30.66 -15.52
N ILE A 232 -61.80 29.39 -15.80
CA ILE A 232 -62.84 28.48 -16.31
C ILE A 232 -63.91 28.18 -15.25
N GLU A 233 -63.53 28.00 -13.98
CA GLU A 233 -64.48 27.85 -12.88
C GLU A 233 -65.40 29.07 -12.75
N GLY A 234 -64.86 30.27 -12.99
CA GLY A 234 -65.65 31.51 -13.06
C GLY A 234 -66.65 31.53 -14.22
N GLU A 235 -66.29 30.97 -15.39
CA GLU A 235 -67.20 30.83 -16.53
C GLU A 235 -68.32 29.81 -16.26
N ILE A 236 -67.97 28.66 -15.68
CA ILE A 236 -68.95 27.62 -15.31
C ILE A 236 -69.97 28.17 -14.33
N LYS A 237 -69.53 28.91 -13.30
CA LYS A 237 -70.44 29.52 -12.33
C LYS A 237 -71.46 30.45 -13.02
N LYS A 238 -71.02 31.28 -13.97
CA LYS A 238 -71.93 32.17 -14.73
C LYS A 238 -72.95 31.38 -15.56
N LEU A 239 -72.52 30.29 -16.20
CA LEU A 239 -73.40 29.40 -16.95
C LEU A 239 -74.41 28.69 -16.05
N GLU A 240 -74.02 28.29 -14.84
CA GLU A 240 -74.94 27.69 -13.87
C GLU A 240 -76.01 28.68 -13.42
N GLU A 241 -75.63 29.90 -13.10
CA GLU A 241 -76.57 30.97 -12.76
C GLU A 241 -77.54 31.26 -13.93
N GLU A 242 -77.05 31.24 -15.17
CA GLU A 242 -77.89 31.41 -16.36
C GLU A 242 -78.84 30.25 -16.59
N LYS A 243 -78.36 29.02 -16.40
CA LYS A 243 -79.14 27.79 -16.48
C LYS A 243 -80.27 27.79 -15.46
N ASP A 244 -79.99 28.20 -14.23
CA ASP A 244 -80.99 28.24 -13.15
C ASP A 244 -82.05 29.32 -13.42
N ARG A 245 -81.65 30.50 -13.91
CA ARG A 245 -82.60 31.52 -14.41
C ARG A 245 -83.47 30.97 -15.53
N MET A 246 -82.88 30.24 -16.48
CA MET A 246 -83.60 29.66 -17.61
C MET A 246 -84.64 28.62 -17.17
N LYS A 247 -84.30 27.77 -16.20
CA LYS A 247 -85.21 26.79 -15.62
C LYS A 247 -86.41 27.45 -14.93
N MET A 248 -86.18 28.55 -14.21
CA MET A 248 -87.27 29.31 -13.60
C MET A 248 -88.22 29.89 -14.64
N MET A 249 -87.71 30.56 -15.68
CA MET A 249 -88.54 31.13 -16.75
C MET A 249 -89.35 30.05 -17.49
N MET A 250 -88.75 28.90 -17.80
CA MET A 250 -89.47 27.80 -18.45
C MET A 250 -90.63 27.26 -17.61
N GLU A 251 -90.45 27.16 -16.29
CA GLU A 251 -91.50 26.69 -15.39
C GLU A 251 -92.65 27.69 -15.34
N GLU A 252 -92.35 28.99 -15.33
CA GLU A 252 -93.34 30.07 -15.44
C GLU A 252 -94.09 30.02 -16.80
N GLU A 253 -93.37 29.86 -17.91
CA GLU A 253 -93.93 29.76 -19.27
C GLU A 253 -94.85 28.53 -19.42
N LYS A 254 -94.45 27.38 -18.85
CA LYS A 254 -95.29 26.18 -18.80
C LYS A 254 -96.58 26.41 -18.03
N GLN A 255 -96.51 27.12 -16.89
CA GLN A 255 -97.69 27.50 -16.12
C GLN A 255 -98.61 28.47 -16.88
N GLN A 256 -98.05 29.28 -17.79
CA GLN A 256 -98.79 30.19 -18.66
C GLN A 256 -99.29 29.56 -19.99
N ASN A 257 -99.10 28.24 -20.19
CA ASN A 257 -99.39 27.52 -21.43
C ASN A 257 -98.69 28.10 -22.69
N GLN A 258 -97.52 28.71 -22.52
CA GLN A 258 -96.67 29.20 -23.62
C GLN A 258 -95.74 28.09 -24.12
N GLU A 259 -96.30 27.11 -24.83
CA GLU A 259 -95.56 25.91 -25.25
C GLU A 259 -94.41 26.20 -26.24
N GLU A 260 -94.55 27.18 -27.14
CA GLU A 260 -93.51 27.50 -28.10
C GLU A 260 -92.29 28.17 -27.44
N GLU A 261 -92.52 29.17 -26.58
CA GLU A 261 -91.47 29.81 -25.80
C GLU A 261 -90.74 28.77 -24.93
N SER A 262 -91.50 27.92 -24.22
CA SER A 262 -90.93 26.86 -23.37
C SER A 262 -90.04 25.90 -24.17
N LYS A 263 -90.45 25.48 -25.37
CA LYS A 263 -89.62 24.64 -26.25
C LYS A 263 -88.34 25.33 -26.71
N ARG A 264 -88.40 26.60 -27.11
CA ARG A 264 -87.20 27.37 -27.50
C ARG A 264 -86.21 27.48 -26.34
N ARG A 265 -86.70 27.74 -25.13
CA ARG A 265 -85.89 27.80 -23.90
C ARG A 265 -85.30 26.45 -23.51
N GLU A 266 -86.01 25.36 -23.75
CA GLU A 266 -85.49 24.00 -23.54
C GLU A 266 -84.29 23.72 -24.47
N GLU A 267 -84.36 24.18 -25.73
CA GLU A 267 -83.23 24.07 -26.66
C GLU A 267 -82.04 24.93 -26.21
N GLU A 268 -82.26 26.16 -25.73
CA GLU A 268 -81.21 26.99 -25.16
C GLU A 268 -80.58 26.36 -23.92
N LEU A 269 -81.38 25.78 -23.02
CA LEU A 269 -80.90 25.06 -21.86
C LEU A 269 -79.98 23.90 -22.26
N LYS A 270 -80.38 23.11 -23.27
CA LYS A 270 -79.54 22.02 -23.81
C LYS A 270 -78.22 22.54 -24.38
N ARG A 271 -78.18 23.74 -24.96
CA ARG A 271 -76.94 24.38 -25.44
C ARG A 271 -76.04 24.80 -24.28
N LEU A 272 -76.60 25.43 -23.24
CA LEU A 272 -75.87 25.80 -22.02
C LEU A 272 -75.28 24.57 -21.31
N GLU A 273 -76.05 23.47 -21.22
CA GLU A 273 -75.58 22.21 -20.64
C GLU A 273 -74.41 21.62 -21.42
N LYS A 274 -74.48 21.60 -22.75
CA LYS A 274 -73.35 21.19 -23.60
C LYS A 274 -72.12 22.09 -23.41
N GLN A 275 -72.31 23.40 -23.29
CA GLN A 275 -71.21 24.33 -23.07
C GLN A 275 -70.54 24.09 -21.71
N LYS A 276 -71.33 23.90 -20.64
CA LYS A 276 -70.82 23.54 -19.32
C LYS A 276 -70.00 22.25 -19.39
N GLN A 277 -70.53 21.21 -20.03
CA GLN A 277 -69.83 19.93 -20.17
C GLN A 277 -68.45 20.09 -20.83
N ILE A 278 -68.33 20.92 -21.87
CA ILE A 278 -67.04 21.21 -22.53
C ILE A 278 -66.06 21.89 -21.56
N LEU A 279 -66.52 22.84 -20.75
CA LEU A 279 -65.67 23.54 -19.78
C LEU A 279 -65.23 22.62 -18.63
N ASP A 280 -66.13 21.77 -18.12
CA ASP A 280 -65.81 20.75 -17.12
C ASP A 280 -64.70 19.80 -17.63
N GLU A 281 -64.78 19.37 -18.89
CA GLU A 281 -63.73 18.56 -19.54
C GLU A 281 -62.39 19.31 -19.64
N GLN A 282 -62.41 20.63 -19.89
CA GLN A 282 -61.18 21.43 -19.91
C GLN A 282 -60.55 21.53 -18.52
N ILE A 283 -61.34 21.75 -17.46
CA ILE A 283 -60.85 21.73 -16.08
C ILE A 283 -60.24 20.38 -15.75
N GLN A 284 -60.91 19.28 -16.10
CA GLN A 284 -60.39 17.94 -15.82
C GLN A 284 -59.02 17.72 -16.50
N LYS A 285 -58.88 18.14 -17.76
CA LYS A 285 -57.59 18.09 -18.49
C LYS A 285 -56.50 18.95 -17.83
N LEU A 286 -56.84 20.12 -17.29
CA LEU A 286 -55.89 20.99 -16.58
C LEU A 286 -55.49 20.40 -15.22
N LYS A 287 -56.44 19.88 -14.44
CA LYS A 287 -56.17 19.19 -13.17
C LYS A 287 -55.24 17.98 -13.36
N SER A 288 -55.47 17.16 -14.38
CA SER A 288 -54.55 16.05 -14.72
C SER A 288 -53.15 16.52 -15.16
N LYS A 289 -53.03 17.71 -15.79
CA LYS A 289 -51.70 18.30 -16.09
C LYS A 289 -51.00 18.75 -14.82
N MET A 290 -51.71 19.38 -13.88
CA MET A 290 -51.16 19.80 -12.58
C MET A 290 -50.67 18.60 -11.77
N GLU A 291 -51.46 17.52 -11.70
CA GLU A 291 -51.10 16.29 -10.99
C GLU A 291 -49.82 15.65 -11.56
N ARG A 292 -49.68 15.60 -12.89
CA ARG A 292 -48.45 15.13 -13.54
C ARG A 292 -47.21 15.95 -13.14
N ILE A 293 -47.33 17.27 -13.03
CA ILE A 293 -46.22 18.14 -12.61
C ILE A 293 -45.79 17.83 -11.17
N ILE A 294 -46.74 17.56 -10.27
CA ILE A 294 -46.45 17.20 -8.87
C ILE A 294 -45.71 15.86 -8.81
N ILE A 295 -46.24 14.84 -9.50
CA ILE A 295 -45.61 13.51 -9.54
C ILE A 295 -44.20 13.58 -10.15
N GLU A 296 -44.04 14.34 -11.24
CA GLU A 296 -42.74 14.50 -11.90
C GLU A 296 -41.73 15.24 -11.00
N ARG A 297 -42.18 16.22 -10.23
CA ARG A 297 -41.38 16.90 -9.21
C ARG A 297 -40.88 15.93 -8.15
N GLU A 298 -41.78 15.15 -7.54
CA GLU A 298 -41.41 14.19 -6.50
C GLU A 298 -40.44 13.13 -7.04
N LYS A 299 -40.67 12.65 -8.27
CA LYS A 299 -39.78 11.69 -8.93
C LYS A 299 -38.38 12.30 -9.17
N LYS A 300 -38.29 13.54 -9.65
CA LYS A 300 -37.03 14.25 -9.88
C LYS A 300 -36.29 14.56 -8.58
N GLU A 301 -36.99 14.98 -7.53
CA GLU A 301 -36.40 15.22 -6.21
C GLU A 301 -35.86 13.91 -5.61
N LYS A 302 -36.60 12.80 -5.71
CA LYS A 302 -36.16 11.48 -5.23
C LYS A 302 -34.96 10.95 -6.00
N GLU A 303 -34.95 11.08 -7.32
CA GLU A 303 -33.83 10.66 -8.17
C GLU A 303 -32.57 11.47 -7.91
N MET A 304 -32.70 12.80 -7.84
CA MET A 304 -31.57 13.67 -7.50
C MET A 304 -31.04 13.42 -6.09
N GLN A 305 -31.92 13.09 -5.13
CA GLN A 305 -31.50 12.74 -3.78
C GLN A 305 -30.72 11.42 -3.77
N LYS A 306 -31.18 10.38 -4.50
CA LYS A 306 -30.43 9.13 -4.67
C LYS A 306 -29.04 9.36 -5.27
N GLN A 307 -28.95 10.17 -6.33
CA GLN A 307 -27.66 10.50 -6.97
C GLN A 307 -26.75 11.26 -6.01
N LEU A 308 -27.29 12.23 -5.26
CA LEU A 308 -26.55 12.96 -4.24
C LEU A 308 -26.05 12.04 -3.12
N ASP A 309 -26.88 11.13 -2.64
CA ASP A 309 -26.52 10.19 -1.57
C ASP A 309 -25.45 9.19 -2.05
N TYR A 310 -25.54 8.73 -3.29
CA TYR A 310 -24.51 7.90 -3.93
C TYR A 310 -23.14 8.61 -3.98
N PHE A 311 -23.09 9.84 -4.51
CA PHE A 311 -21.84 10.59 -4.58
C PHE A 311 -21.31 11.02 -3.21
N LYS A 312 -22.19 11.39 -2.26
CA LYS A 312 -21.78 11.68 -0.88
C LYS A 312 -21.17 10.46 -0.21
N LYS A 313 -21.74 9.28 -0.39
CA LYS A 313 -21.20 8.03 0.15
C LYS A 313 -19.82 7.73 -0.44
N GLY A 314 -19.68 7.81 -1.77
CA GLY A 314 -18.40 7.62 -2.45
C GLY A 314 -17.32 8.63 -2.01
N LEU A 315 -17.64 9.92 -1.95
CA LEU A 315 -16.71 10.96 -1.48
C LEU A 315 -16.36 10.80 0.00
N SER A 316 -17.32 10.39 0.84
CA SER A 316 -17.08 10.11 2.25
C SER A 316 -16.19 8.88 2.44
N GLU A 317 -16.36 7.83 1.63
CA GLU A 317 -15.48 6.66 1.63
C GLU A 317 -14.09 7.03 1.11
N GLU A 318 -13.96 7.79 0.02
CA GLU A 318 -12.67 8.32 -0.47
C GLU A 318 -11.97 9.16 0.61
N ARG A 319 -12.72 10.03 1.31
CA ARG A 319 -12.19 10.86 2.39
C ARG A 319 -11.77 10.02 3.60
N LYS A 320 -12.62 9.11 4.06
CA LYS A 320 -12.34 8.25 5.20
C LYS A 320 -11.13 7.35 4.90
N ASN A 321 -11.06 6.74 3.72
CA ASN A 321 -9.90 5.95 3.32
C ASN A 321 -8.62 6.79 3.32
N ARG A 322 -8.66 8.06 2.90
CA ARG A 322 -7.50 8.96 2.99
C ARG A 322 -7.15 9.35 4.42
N GLU A 323 -8.14 9.71 5.24
CA GLU A 323 -7.92 10.06 6.66
C GLU A 323 -7.37 8.85 7.43
N ASP A 324 -7.90 7.65 7.18
CA ASP A 324 -7.43 6.39 7.77
C ASP A 324 -6.03 6.04 7.26
N GLN A 325 -5.71 6.25 5.98
CA GLN A 325 -4.36 6.05 5.42
C GLN A 325 -3.35 7.07 5.96
N GLN A 326 -3.74 8.33 6.07
CA GLN A 326 -2.88 9.40 6.61
C GLN A 326 -2.65 9.20 8.11
N LYS A 327 -3.70 8.89 8.87
CA LYS A 327 -3.59 8.53 10.28
C LYS A 327 -2.74 7.28 10.49
N THR A 328 -2.92 6.25 9.65
CA THR A 328 -2.06 5.05 9.61
C THR A 328 -0.60 5.43 9.39
N PHE A 329 -0.33 6.36 8.47
CA PHE A 329 1.03 6.83 8.20
C PHE A 329 1.60 7.61 9.38
N GLU A 330 0.84 8.55 9.95
CA GLU A 330 1.24 9.31 11.14
C GLU A 330 1.49 8.40 12.34
N GLU A 331 0.66 7.37 12.54
CA GLU A 331 0.86 6.34 13.56
C GLU A 331 2.10 5.49 13.28
N LYS A 332 2.35 5.07 12.03
CA LYS A 332 3.57 4.33 11.66
C LYS A 332 4.83 5.17 11.84
N LEU A 333 4.78 6.44 11.45
CA LEU A 333 5.90 7.37 11.58
C LEU A 333 6.17 7.65 13.06
N LYS A 334 5.12 7.93 13.84
CA LYS A 334 5.24 8.12 15.28
C LYS A 334 5.74 6.86 16.00
N LEU A 335 5.30 5.68 15.58
CA LEU A 335 5.80 4.41 16.12
C LEU A 335 7.28 4.17 15.77
N LEU A 336 7.72 4.60 14.58
CA LEU A 336 9.13 4.59 14.17
C LEU A 336 9.96 5.60 14.97
N GLU A 337 9.44 6.80 15.21
CA GLU A 337 10.07 7.84 16.05
C GLU A 337 10.14 7.40 17.52
N GLU A 338 9.05 6.90 18.10
CA GLU A 338 9.00 6.34 19.45
C GLU A 338 9.94 5.14 19.58
N GLN A 339 10.08 4.29 18.55
CA GLN A 339 11.08 3.20 18.53
C GLN A 339 12.49 3.75 18.62
N HIS A 340 12.81 4.74 17.80
CA HIS A 340 14.13 5.36 17.78
C HIS A 340 14.44 6.09 19.10
N GLU A 341 13.46 6.77 19.70
CA GLU A 341 13.60 7.42 21.01
C GLU A 341 13.71 6.41 22.16
N ASP A 342 12.92 5.34 22.17
CA ASP A 342 13.00 4.27 23.17
C ASP A 342 14.33 3.52 23.08
N GLU A 343 14.88 3.35 21.89
CA GLU A 343 16.20 2.76 21.65
C GLU A 343 17.31 3.70 22.15
N LEU A 344 17.23 5.00 21.84
CA LEU A 344 18.15 6.01 22.36
C LEU A 344 18.09 6.15 23.89
N LYS A 345 16.90 6.19 24.48
CA LYS A 345 16.71 6.39 25.91
C LYS A 345 17.18 5.19 26.71
N ARG A 346 16.88 3.97 26.26
CA ARG A 346 17.43 2.74 26.87
C ARG A 346 18.94 2.67 26.71
N SER A 347 19.46 3.07 25.55
CA SER A 347 20.90 3.21 25.29
C SER A 347 21.58 4.21 26.25
N MET A 348 20.86 5.18 26.80
CA MET A 348 21.35 6.11 27.81
C MET A 348 21.20 5.58 29.25
N GLU A 349 20.02 5.10 29.63
CA GLU A 349 19.75 4.61 31.00
C GLU A 349 20.59 3.37 31.34
N TRP A 350 20.80 2.49 30.36
CA TRP A 350 21.63 1.30 30.55
C TRP A 350 23.12 1.62 30.56
N ARG A 351 23.57 2.65 29.83
CA ARG A 351 24.95 3.16 29.92
C ARG A 351 25.31 3.55 31.37
N GLU A 352 24.39 4.21 32.07
CA GLU A 352 24.63 4.61 33.47
C GLU A 352 24.69 3.42 34.45
N GLU A 353 23.92 2.36 34.21
CA GLU A 353 23.93 1.17 35.07
C GLU A 353 25.09 0.22 34.73
N TYR A 354 25.42 0.09 33.44
CA TYR A 354 26.55 -0.70 32.96
C TYR A 354 27.90 -0.09 33.32
N ASP A 355 28.07 1.24 33.29
CA ASP A 355 29.32 1.84 33.75
C ASP A 355 29.60 1.45 35.22
N LYS A 356 28.55 1.26 36.06
CA LYS A 356 28.69 0.77 37.44
C LYS A 356 29.02 -0.73 37.51
N GLU A 357 28.38 -1.56 36.68
CA GLU A 357 28.61 -3.01 36.61
C GLU A 357 29.99 -3.35 35.99
N LYS A 358 30.38 -2.68 34.90
CA LYS A 358 31.69 -2.75 34.22
C LYS A 358 32.83 -2.43 35.18
N GLU A 359 32.70 -1.40 35.99
CA GLU A 359 33.70 -1.03 37.01
C GLU A 359 33.85 -2.12 38.09
N LYS A 360 32.80 -2.92 38.33
CA LYS A 360 32.79 -4.08 39.22
C LYS A 360 33.40 -5.33 38.56
N MET A 361 33.07 -5.59 37.30
CA MET A 361 33.48 -6.76 36.51
C MET A 361 34.97 -6.67 36.11
N MET A 362 35.43 -5.51 35.63
CA MET A 362 36.84 -5.30 35.23
C MET A 362 37.80 -5.45 36.40
N ARG A 363 37.37 -5.09 37.62
CA ARG A 363 38.15 -5.34 38.85
C ARG A 363 38.33 -6.83 39.17
N LYS A 364 37.47 -7.72 38.66
CA LYS A 364 37.55 -9.17 38.88
C LYS A 364 38.34 -9.90 37.78
N ILE A 365 38.18 -9.50 36.51
CA ILE A 365 38.80 -10.22 35.37
C ILE A 365 40.33 -10.02 35.34
N GLN A 366 40.84 -8.92 35.88
CA GLN A 366 42.29 -8.65 35.91
C GLN A 366 43.13 -9.62 36.77
N SER A 367 42.54 -10.59 37.49
CA SER A 367 43.30 -11.37 38.47
C SER A 367 43.68 -12.82 38.12
N GLU A 368 43.09 -13.57 37.18
CA GLU A 368 43.31 -15.04 37.15
C GLU A 368 43.36 -15.74 35.77
N THR A 369 44.59 -16.15 35.42
CA THR A 369 45.10 -17.44 34.86
C THR A 369 44.32 -18.38 33.90
N ASP A 370 45.07 -18.81 32.87
CA ASP A 370 45.07 -20.01 31.99
C ASP A 370 43.95 -20.17 30.94
N ASP A 371 44.18 -19.56 29.77
CA ASP A 371 43.21 -19.22 28.73
C ASP A 371 42.49 -20.42 28.07
N SER A 372 43.12 -21.60 27.94
CA SER A 372 42.56 -22.63 27.04
C SER A 372 41.31 -23.34 27.61
N LEU A 373 41.30 -23.63 28.92
CA LEU A 373 40.17 -24.28 29.60
C LEU A 373 38.98 -23.33 29.73
N GLN A 374 39.24 -22.05 30.01
CA GLN A 374 38.21 -21.02 30.05
C GLN A 374 37.54 -20.83 28.69
N VAL A 375 38.32 -20.78 27.61
CA VAL A 375 37.79 -20.69 26.23
C VAL A 375 36.91 -21.89 25.90
N ALA A 376 37.31 -23.11 26.27
CA ALA A 376 36.50 -24.32 26.05
C ALA A 376 35.19 -24.29 26.84
N ALA A 377 35.22 -23.92 28.13
CA ALA A 377 34.03 -23.80 28.96
C ALA A 377 33.07 -22.71 28.43
N TYR A 378 33.60 -21.56 28.02
CA TYR A 378 32.81 -20.48 27.44
C TYR A 378 32.15 -20.88 26.10
N ARG A 379 32.89 -21.56 25.21
CA ARG A 379 32.33 -22.09 23.95
C ARG A 379 31.16 -23.05 24.20
N LYS A 380 31.30 -23.93 25.21
CA LYS A 380 30.22 -24.82 25.61
C LYS A 380 28.99 -24.05 26.08
N LEU A 381 29.19 -23.01 26.90
CA LEU A 381 28.12 -22.12 27.35
C LEU A 381 27.44 -21.38 26.18
N GLU A 382 28.20 -20.87 25.21
CA GLU A 382 27.62 -20.25 24.02
C GLU A 382 26.73 -21.21 23.24
N THR A 383 27.18 -22.46 23.05
CA THR A 383 26.37 -23.49 22.38
C THR A 383 25.03 -23.71 23.08
N VAL A 384 25.04 -23.92 24.40
CA VAL A 384 23.79 -24.16 25.15
C VAL A 384 22.90 -22.91 25.16
N TYR A 385 23.49 -21.70 25.22
CA TYR A 385 22.73 -20.45 25.05
C TYR A 385 22.03 -20.37 23.69
N THR A 386 22.63 -20.88 22.62
CA THR A 386 21.94 -20.94 21.31
C THR A 386 20.72 -21.85 21.31
N GLU A 387 20.72 -22.91 22.12
CA GLU A 387 19.56 -23.79 22.30
C GLU A 387 18.45 -23.10 23.09
N TRP A 388 18.80 -22.43 24.20
CA TRP A 388 17.85 -21.64 25.00
C TRP A 388 17.20 -20.51 24.21
N SER A 389 18.02 -19.72 23.51
CA SER A 389 17.53 -18.61 22.69
C SER A 389 16.63 -19.10 21.56
N TRP A 390 17.01 -20.19 20.87
CA TRP A 390 16.16 -20.80 19.85
C TRP A 390 14.83 -21.31 20.41
N SER A 391 14.84 -21.94 21.59
CA SER A 391 13.61 -22.40 22.26
C SER A 391 12.61 -21.25 22.49
N LEU A 392 13.09 -20.11 22.99
CA LEU A 392 12.26 -18.91 23.20
C LEU A 392 11.74 -18.32 21.88
N HIS A 393 12.59 -18.20 20.86
CA HIS A 393 12.17 -17.75 19.53
C HIS A 393 11.12 -18.69 18.92
N ASN A 394 11.34 -20.00 18.99
CA ASN A 394 10.43 -21.00 18.44
C ASN A 394 9.05 -20.98 19.12
N ALA A 395 9.03 -20.90 20.45
CA ALA A 395 7.79 -20.72 21.20
C ALA A 395 7.06 -19.42 20.81
N MET A 396 7.78 -18.31 20.68
CA MET A 396 7.16 -17.05 20.24
C MET A 396 6.64 -17.11 18.80
N MET A 397 7.31 -17.82 17.89
CA MET A 397 6.83 -18.01 16.52
C MET A 397 5.48 -18.75 16.46
N GLU A 398 5.26 -19.74 17.33
CA GLU A 398 3.97 -20.42 17.44
C GLU A 398 2.90 -19.51 18.06
N ILE A 399 3.25 -18.73 19.09
CA ILE A 399 2.36 -17.72 19.69
C ILE A 399 1.96 -16.66 18.65
N GLU A 400 2.92 -16.15 17.87
CA GLU A 400 2.67 -15.17 16.80
C GLU A 400 1.69 -15.75 15.76
N ASN A 401 1.86 -17.01 15.36
CA ASN A 401 0.96 -17.65 14.40
C ASN A 401 -0.46 -17.83 14.95
N LYS A 402 -0.59 -18.27 16.21
CA LYS A 402 -1.88 -18.39 16.91
C LYS A 402 -2.60 -17.04 16.95
N LEU A 403 -1.93 -16.00 17.42
CA LEU A 403 -2.52 -14.66 17.53
C LEU A 403 -2.80 -14.04 16.16
N HIS A 404 -1.99 -14.31 15.14
CA HIS A 404 -2.29 -13.91 13.77
C HIS A 404 -3.63 -14.47 13.32
N ASN A 405 -3.85 -15.78 13.51
CA ASN A 405 -5.11 -16.43 13.13
C ASN A 405 -6.29 -15.79 13.87
N GLN A 406 -6.16 -15.59 15.18
CA GLN A 406 -7.20 -14.93 15.99
C GLN A 406 -7.48 -13.47 15.56
N ILE A 407 -6.45 -12.70 15.19
CA ILE A 407 -6.62 -11.32 14.67
C ILE A 407 -7.47 -11.36 13.40
N GLU A 408 -7.11 -12.23 12.46
CA GLU A 408 -7.75 -12.33 11.14
C GLU A 408 -9.18 -12.89 11.22
N ASN A 409 -9.42 -13.77 12.18
CA ASN A 409 -10.75 -14.26 12.55
C ASN A 409 -11.58 -13.24 13.33
N GLU A 410 -11.04 -12.05 13.62
CA GLU A 410 -11.68 -11.00 14.43
C GLU A 410 -12.02 -11.44 15.87
N ALA A 411 -11.32 -12.45 16.39
CA ALA A 411 -11.44 -12.89 17.77
C ALA A 411 -10.70 -11.94 18.75
N ILE A 412 -9.63 -11.28 18.26
CA ILE A 412 -8.88 -10.26 19.02
C ILE A 412 -8.70 -8.98 18.21
N HIS A 413 -8.79 -7.84 18.90
CA HIS A 413 -8.70 -6.50 18.30
C HIS A 413 -7.53 -5.66 18.82
N GLU A 414 -6.83 -6.15 19.83
CA GLU A 414 -5.67 -5.51 20.44
C GLU A 414 -4.72 -6.59 20.96
N VAL A 415 -3.41 -6.29 21.00
CA VAL A 415 -2.38 -7.18 21.54
C VAL A 415 -1.52 -6.40 22.52
N GLU A 416 -1.58 -6.76 23.79
CA GLU A 416 -0.73 -6.17 24.82
C GLU A 416 0.56 -6.96 25.02
N LYS A 417 1.63 -6.28 25.48
CA LYS A 417 2.89 -6.97 25.82
C LYS A 417 2.69 -7.98 26.96
N ALA A 418 1.78 -7.70 27.88
CA ALA A 418 1.49 -8.57 29.02
C ALA A 418 0.91 -9.92 28.58
N ASP A 419 0.09 -9.93 27.52
CA ASP A 419 -0.48 -11.16 26.96
C ASP A 419 0.61 -12.04 26.34
N LEU A 420 1.55 -11.44 25.61
CA LEU A 420 2.68 -12.17 25.01
C LEU A 420 3.63 -12.76 26.07
N HIS A 421 3.92 -12.01 27.13
CA HIS A 421 4.71 -12.54 28.25
C HIS A 421 3.99 -13.72 28.93
N ARG A 422 2.66 -13.61 29.09
CA ARG A 422 1.85 -14.68 29.69
C ARG A 422 1.87 -15.95 28.85
N GLU A 423 1.77 -15.84 27.53
CA GLU A 423 1.82 -16.99 26.62
C GLU A 423 3.24 -17.61 26.54
N LEU A 424 4.31 -16.80 26.61
CA LEU A 424 5.70 -17.28 26.59
C LEU A 424 6.16 -17.91 27.92
N LYS A 425 5.41 -17.65 29.01
CA LYS A 425 5.81 -17.96 30.38
C LYS A 425 6.29 -19.40 30.59
N THR A 426 5.56 -20.38 30.05
CA THR A 426 5.91 -21.81 30.22
C THR A 426 7.31 -22.11 29.68
N THR A 427 7.61 -21.67 28.46
CA THR A 427 8.94 -21.88 27.86
C THR A 427 10.03 -21.07 28.57
N SER A 428 9.70 -19.88 29.08
CA SER A 428 10.62 -19.10 29.94
C SER A 428 11.07 -19.90 31.16
N GLU A 429 10.10 -20.45 31.90
CA GLU A 429 10.36 -21.23 33.12
C GLU A 429 11.16 -22.52 32.81
N GLU A 430 10.90 -23.16 31.66
CA GLU A 430 11.67 -24.32 31.18
C GLU A 430 13.13 -23.96 30.87
N VAL A 431 13.36 -22.82 30.20
CA VAL A 431 14.69 -22.32 29.88
C VAL A 431 15.44 -21.90 31.14
N GLU A 432 14.81 -21.18 32.07
CA GLU A 432 15.38 -20.78 33.36
C GLU A 432 15.81 -22.00 34.18
N LYS A 433 14.97 -23.04 34.19
CA LYS A 433 15.29 -24.32 34.84
C LYS A 433 16.48 -25.00 34.16
N SER A 434 16.46 -25.14 32.83
CA SER A 434 17.55 -25.74 32.06
C SER A 434 18.89 -25.01 32.30
N MET A 435 18.85 -23.69 32.33
CA MET A 435 20.00 -22.84 32.63
C MET A 435 20.53 -23.04 34.03
N SER A 436 19.66 -23.06 35.04
CA SER A 436 20.06 -23.33 36.42
C SER A 436 20.72 -24.71 36.56
N GLU A 437 20.13 -25.73 35.93
CA GLU A 437 20.68 -27.08 35.93
C GLU A 437 22.05 -27.17 35.24
N PHE A 438 22.25 -26.47 34.12
CA PHE A 438 23.54 -26.40 33.43
C PHE A 438 24.62 -25.83 34.35
N PHE A 439 24.40 -24.66 34.96
CA PHE A 439 25.40 -24.04 35.83
C PHE A 439 25.68 -24.82 37.13
N GLU A 440 24.75 -25.65 37.60
CA GLU A 440 24.91 -26.44 38.83
C GLU A 440 25.57 -27.81 38.60
N LYS A 441 25.26 -28.45 37.48
CA LYS A 441 25.63 -29.85 37.21
C LYS A 441 26.82 -30.01 36.26
N ASP A 442 27.22 -28.97 35.52
CA ASP A 442 28.31 -29.07 34.57
C ASP A 442 29.66 -29.39 35.25
N THR A 443 30.53 -30.11 34.55
CA THR A 443 31.90 -30.43 35.00
C THR A 443 32.73 -29.17 35.25
N ASP A 444 32.49 -28.13 34.45
CA ASP A 444 33.24 -26.86 34.50
C ASP A 444 32.51 -25.79 35.32
N LYS A 445 31.56 -26.17 36.18
CA LYS A 445 30.71 -25.24 36.95
C LYS A 445 31.46 -24.12 37.68
N TYR A 446 32.66 -24.39 38.21
CA TYR A 446 33.46 -23.41 38.93
C TYR A 446 34.05 -22.33 37.99
N LEU A 447 34.30 -22.66 36.72
CA LEU A 447 34.67 -21.70 35.69
C LEU A 447 33.44 -20.97 35.14
N LEU A 448 32.33 -21.70 34.94
CA LEU A 448 31.11 -21.16 34.35
C LEU A 448 30.38 -20.16 35.26
N ILE A 449 30.50 -20.30 36.58
CA ILE A 449 29.78 -19.46 37.55
C ILE A 449 30.05 -17.95 37.36
N GLN A 450 31.21 -17.59 36.82
CA GLN A 450 31.57 -16.19 36.56
C GLN A 450 30.69 -15.54 35.47
N TRP A 451 30.12 -16.33 34.56
CA TRP A 451 29.27 -15.86 33.47
C TRP A 451 27.77 -16.04 33.73
N LYS A 452 27.38 -16.76 34.79
CA LYS A 452 25.97 -17.08 35.10
C LYS A 452 25.06 -15.86 35.04
N THR A 453 25.35 -14.83 35.84
CA THR A 453 24.53 -13.60 35.91
C THR A 453 24.47 -12.85 34.58
N SER A 454 25.55 -12.86 33.80
CA SER A 454 25.57 -12.23 32.47
C SER A 454 24.63 -12.95 31.51
N PHE A 455 24.64 -14.29 31.50
CA PHE A 455 23.76 -15.07 30.64
C PHE A 455 22.30 -15.07 31.10
N GLU A 456 22.04 -15.03 32.41
CA GLU A 456 20.69 -14.79 32.95
C GLU A 456 20.12 -13.46 32.44
N THR A 457 20.91 -12.39 32.52
CA THR A 457 20.53 -11.06 32.01
C THR A 457 20.30 -11.10 30.50
N LYS A 458 21.18 -11.76 29.72
CA LYS A 458 21.02 -11.91 28.27
C LYS A 458 19.70 -12.61 27.90
N ILE A 459 19.31 -13.65 28.63
CA ILE A 459 18.04 -14.36 28.39
C ILE A 459 16.84 -13.46 28.72
N GLU A 460 16.86 -12.73 29.83
CA GLU A 460 15.79 -11.78 30.17
C GLU A 460 15.64 -10.66 29.11
N GLU A 461 16.76 -10.14 28.61
CA GLU A 461 16.77 -9.13 27.55
C GLU A 461 16.25 -9.68 26.23
N LEU A 462 16.68 -10.89 25.86
CA LEU A 462 16.21 -11.59 24.69
C LEU A 462 14.68 -11.74 24.72
N GLN A 463 14.10 -12.16 25.84
CA GLN A 463 12.65 -12.27 25.99
C GLN A 463 11.94 -10.92 25.76
N LYS A 464 12.47 -9.84 26.32
CA LYS A 464 11.93 -8.49 26.12
C LYS A 464 11.98 -8.05 24.65
N ILE A 465 13.06 -8.37 23.95
CA ILE A 465 13.24 -8.08 22.52
C ILE A 465 12.22 -8.88 21.70
N ILE A 466 12.19 -10.19 21.88
CA ILE A 466 11.27 -11.10 21.17
C ILE A 466 9.81 -10.65 21.35
N VAL A 467 9.38 -10.37 22.58
CA VAL A 467 8.01 -9.89 22.85
C VAL A 467 7.74 -8.54 22.17
N ARG A 468 8.69 -7.61 22.22
CA ARG A 468 8.55 -6.28 21.59
C ARG A 468 8.36 -6.42 20.08
N GLU A 469 9.19 -7.23 19.44
CA GLU A 469 9.15 -7.44 17.99
C GLU A 469 7.87 -8.16 17.55
N THR A 470 7.45 -9.19 18.27
CA THR A 470 6.18 -9.89 17.98
C THR A 470 4.99 -8.96 18.17
N LYS A 471 4.95 -8.12 19.21
CA LYS A 471 3.89 -7.10 19.35
C LYS A 471 3.86 -6.18 18.14
N ARG A 472 5.02 -5.73 17.64
CA ARG A 472 5.11 -4.87 16.45
C ARG A 472 4.58 -5.59 15.21
N LYS A 473 5.00 -6.84 14.97
CA LYS A 473 4.53 -7.68 13.85
C LYS A 473 3.01 -7.87 13.90
N LEU A 474 2.44 -8.19 15.07
CA LEU A 474 1.00 -8.38 15.26
C LEU A 474 0.19 -7.08 15.14
N SER A 475 0.73 -5.94 15.60
CA SER A 475 0.09 -4.63 15.43
C SER A 475 0.00 -4.24 13.95
N ALA A 476 1.03 -4.55 13.17
CA ALA A 476 0.99 -4.37 11.72
C ALA A 476 -0.06 -5.27 11.05
N ILE A 477 -0.24 -6.51 11.52
CA ILE A 477 -1.29 -7.42 11.03
C ILE A 477 -2.69 -6.91 11.37
N LEU A 478 -2.91 -6.38 12.58
CA LEU A 478 -4.19 -5.75 12.98
C LEU A 478 -4.59 -4.63 12.01
N GLN A 479 -3.65 -3.76 11.69
CA GLN A 479 -3.87 -2.66 10.75
C GLN A 479 -4.13 -3.18 9.32
N GLN A 480 -3.38 -4.19 8.87
CA GLN A 480 -3.57 -4.82 7.57
C GLN A 480 -4.98 -5.45 7.46
N ARG A 481 -5.44 -6.14 8.52
CA ARG A 481 -6.79 -6.70 8.60
C ARG A 481 -7.85 -5.61 8.40
N ASP A 482 -7.72 -4.50 9.10
CA ASP A 482 -8.72 -3.43 9.02
C ASP A 482 -8.75 -2.76 7.62
N GLN A 483 -7.60 -2.68 6.94
CA GLN A 483 -7.51 -2.19 5.56
C GLN A 483 -8.13 -3.15 4.54
N LYS A 484 -7.97 -4.48 4.72
CA LYS A 484 -8.51 -5.48 3.78
C LYS A 484 -9.97 -5.83 4.00
N LYS A 485 -10.60 -5.44 5.13
CA LYS A 485 -11.99 -5.74 5.48
C LYS A 485 -12.98 -5.57 4.32
N ILE A 486 -12.85 -4.48 3.56
CA ILE A 486 -13.73 -4.20 2.41
C ILE A 486 -13.50 -5.20 1.27
N ILE A 487 -12.24 -5.51 0.96
CA ILE A 487 -11.86 -6.43 -0.12
C ILE A 487 -12.32 -7.84 0.24
N ASP A 488 -11.99 -8.31 1.45
CA ASP A 488 -12.38 -9.64 1.94
C ASP A 488 -13.91 -9.75 2.00
N SER A 489 -14.62 -8.74 2.51
CA SER A 489 -16.09 -8.75 2.57
C SER A 489 -16.74 -8.83 1.18
N ARG A 490 -16.22 -8.10 0.19
CA ARG A 490 -16.71 -8.18 -1.20
C ARG A 490 -16.44 -9.54 -1.81
N ARG A 491 -15.24 -10.09 -1.60
CA ARG A 491 -14.86 -11.42 -2.09
C ARG A 491 -15.79 -12.48 -1.51
N THR A 492 -15.96 -12.50 -0.18
CA THR A 492 -16.90 -13.39 0.52
C THR A 492 -18.33 -13.21 0.03
N GLN A 493 -18.79 -11.98 -0.20
CA GLN A 493 -20.12 -11.71 -0.74
C GLN A 493 -20.30 -12.29 -2.15
N HIS A 494 -19.35 -12.10 -3.06
CA HIS A 494 -19.42 -12.67 -4.40
C HIS A 494 -19.47 -14.20 -4.35
N GLU A 495 -18.59 -14.82 -3.55
CA GLU A 495 -18.55 -16.27 -3.39
C GLU A 495 -19.87 -16.82 -2.87
N ASN A 496 -20.40 -16.23 -1.79
CA ASN A 496 -21.60 -16.72 -1.13
C ASN A 496 -22.86 -16.44 -1.97
N THR A 497 -22.89 -15.33 -2.71
CA THR A 497 -23.94 -15.07 -3.71
C THR A 497 -23.92 -16.12 -4.81
N LEU A 498 -22.72 -16.52 -5.27
CA LEU A 498 -22.59 -17.53 -6.32
C LEU A 498 -23.04 -18.92 -5.85
N TYR A 499 -22.73 -19.31 -4.60
CA TYR A 499 -23.27 -20.54 -4.00
C TYR A 499 -24.80 -20.54 -3.99
N GLU A 500 -25.43 -19.44 -3.57
CA GLU A 500 -26.90 -19.33 -3.57
C GLU A 500 -27.48 -19.38 -4.98
N LYS A 501 -26.88 -18.69 -5.94
CA LYS A 501 -27.32 -18.76 -7.35
C LYS A 501 -27.16 -20.17 -7.94
N CYS A 502 -26.13 -20.93 -7.56
CA CYS A 502 -25.99 -22.33 -7.94
C CYS A 502 -27.13 -23.21 -7.37
N LYS A 503 -27.48 -23.03 -6.09
CA LYS A 503 -28.63 -23.71 -5.47
C LYS A 503 -29.96 -23.39 -6.18
N GLU A 504 -30.16 -22.12 -6.53
CA GLU A 504 -31.34 -21.65 -7.27
C GLU A 504 -31.41 -22.24 -8.69
N LEU A 505 -30.28 -22.30 -9.40
CA LEU A 505 -30.21 -22.91 -10.72
C LEU A 505 -30.55 -24.40 -10.65
N ALA A 506 -29.92 -25.14 -9.73
CA ALA A 506 -30.21 -26.56 -9.53
C ALA A 506 -31.70 -26.81 -9.25
N SER A 507 -32.31 -25.97 -8.41
CA SER A 507 -33.74 -26.03 -8.09
C SER A 507 -34.66 -25.78 -9.30
N LYS A 508 -34.24 -24.96 -10.26
CA LYS A 508 -34.97 -24.70 -11.52
C LYS A 508 -34.82 -25.83 -12.54
N LEU A 509 -33.76 -26.65 -12.43
CA LEU A 509 -33.38 -27.64 -13.44
C LEU A 509 -33.84 -29.08 -13.14
N LYS A 510 -34.65 -29.29 -12.10
CA LYS A 510 -35.15 -30.57 -11.53
C LYS A 510 -35.66 -31.67 -12.49
N GLU A 511 -35.60 -31.52 -13.81
CA GLU A 511 -36.11 -32.50 -14.79
C GLU A 511 -35.15 -32.85 -15.97
N ASN A 512 -33.82 -32.65 -15.89
CA ASN A 512 -32.96 -32.85 -17.08
C ASN A 512 -31.67 -33.69 -16.90
N TYR A 513 -31.32 -34.46 -17.95
CA TYR A 513 -30.15 -35.35 -18.07
C TYR A 513 -28.77 -34.65 -18.00
N GLU A 514 -27.78 -35.38 -17.46
CA GLU A 514 -26.41 -34.96 -17.08
C GLU A 514 -25.61 -34.18 -18.13
N LYS A 515 -25.55 -34.63 -19.39
CA LYS A 515 -24.78 -33.92 -20.45
C LYS A 515 -25.31 -32.49 -20.68
N THR A 516 -26.61 -32.30 -20.49
CA THR A 516 -27.29 -31.01 -20.59
C THR A 516 -27.01 -30.11 -19.38
N LEU A 517 -26.67 -30.69 -18.21
CA LEU A 517 -26.40 -29.92 -16.99
C LEU A 517 -25.10 -29.12 -17.10
N LYS A 518 -24.05 -29.70 -17.69
CA LYS A 518 -22.77 -29.01 -17.88
C LYS A 518 -22.91 -27.79 -18.80
N GLU A 519 -23.54 -27.95 -19.97
CA GLU A 519 -23.79 -26.85 -20.90
C GLU A 519 -24.64 -25.74 -20.26
N LYS A 520 -25.62 -26.11 -19.43
CA LYS A 520 -26.45 -25.16 -18.67
C LYS A 520 -25.65 -24.43 -17.59
N PHE A 521 -24.77 -25.12 -16.88
CA PHE A 521 -23.86 -24.49 -15.90
C PHE A 521 -22.90 -23.52 -16.59
N ASP A 522 -22.34 -23.90 -17.75
CA ASP A 522 -21.42 -23.05 -18.51
C ASP A 522 -22.10 -21.74 -18.94
N LEU A 523 -23.34 -21.80 -19.45
CA LEU A 523 -24.13 -20.62 -19.79
C LEU A 523 -24.47 -19.78 -18.55
N PHE A 524 -24.92 -20.42 -17.47
CA PHE A 524 -25.19 -19.76 -16.20
C PHE A 524 -23.96 -19.01 -15.68
N TRP A 525 -22.78 -19.64 -15.75
CA TRP A 525 -21.52 -19.08 -15.29
C TRP A 525 -21.20 -17.78 -16.05
N GLU A 526 -21.23 -17.80 -17.38
CA GLU A 526 -20.94 -16.64 -18.22
C GLU A 526 -21.90 -15.46 -18.01
N GLU A 527 -23.18 -15.73 -17.76
CA GLU A 527 -24.19 -14.71 -17.51
C GLU A 527 -24.09 -14.13 -16.09
N ASN A 528 -23.98 -15.00 -15.08
CA ASN A 528 -24.09 -14.59 -13.68
C ASN A 528 -22.81 -13.99 -13.13
N ILE A 529 -21.63 -14.38 -13.63
CA ILE A 529 -20.36 -13.78 -13.20
C ILE A 529 -20.35 -12.29 -13.52
N LYS A 530 -20.78 -11.90 -14.73
CA LYS A 530 -20.84 -10.48 -15.12
C LYS A 530 -21.73 -9.68 -14.19
N GLU A 531 -22.91 -10.22 -13.87
CA GLU A 531 -23.85 -9.58 -12.94
C GLU A 531 -23.27 -9.44 -11.53
N ILE A 532 -22.67 -10.50 -10.98
CA ILE A 532 -22.11 -10.50 -9.62
C ILE A 532 -20.98 -9.47 -9.47
N ILE A 533 -20.12 -9.34 -10.49
CA ILE A 533 -18.95 -8.46 -10.41
C ILE A 533 -19.22 -7.03 -10.93
N THR A 534 -20.41 -6.73 -11.45
CA THR A 534 -20.73 -5.45 -12.13
C THR A 534 -20.39 -4.22 -11.27
N ASP A 535 -20.63 -4.30 -9.96
CA ASP A 535 -20.41 -3.18 -9.03
C ASP A 535 -18.97 -3.13 -8.47
N THR A 536 -18.10 -4.08 -8.81
CA THR A 536 -16.73 -4.15 -8.31
C THR A 536 -15.72 -3.72 -9.38
N PRO A 537 -14.94 -2.64 -9.15
CA PRO A 537 -13.90 -2.22 -10.07
C PRO A 537 -12.84 -3.31 -10.26
N LEU A 538 -12.47 -3.58 -11.51
CA LEU A 538 -11.34 -4.45 -11.85
C LEU A 538 -10.03 -3.86 -11.33
N ILE A 539 -9.12 -4.73 -10.90
CA ILE A 539 -7.81 -4.33 -10.37
C ILE A 539 -6.88 -4.10 -11.57
N LYS A 540 -6.48 -2.85 -11.78
CA LYS A 540 -5.64 -2.42 -12.91
C LYS A 540 -4.18 -2.82 -12.68
N ASP A 541 -3.47 -3.09 -13.77
CA ASP A 541 -2.01 -3.19 -13.75
C ASP A 541 -1.36 -1.85 -13.37
N ILE A 542 -0.14 -1.92 -12.82
CA ILE A 542 0.57 -0.78 -12.26
C ILE A 542 1.79 -0.39 -13.12
N ASP A 543 2.10 0.90 -13.15
CA ASP A 543 3.34 1.44 -13.75
C ASP A 543 4.03 2.32 -12.72
N ILE A 544 4.91 1.70 -11.94
CA ILE A 544 5.63 2.36 -10.85
C ILE A 544 6.49 3.51 -11.38
N MET A 545 7.11 3.33 -12.55
CA MET A 545 8.00 4.35 -13.11
C MET A 545 7.21 5.55 -13.63
N LYS A 546 5.96 5.38 -14.06
CA LYS A 546 5.05 6.49 -14.33
C LYS A 546 4.69 7.25 -13.06
N ASP A 547 4.37 6.54 -11.98
CA ASP A 547 4.04 7.17 -10.70
C ASP A 547 5.23 7.93 -10.10
N VAL A 548 6.44 7.37 -10.17
CA VAL A 548 7.69 8.05 -9.78
C VAL A 548 7.88 9.33 -10.58
N ARG A 549 7.68 9.28 -11.91
CA ARG A 549 7.75 10.48 -12.77
C ARG A 549 6.76 11.54 -12.34
N GLU A 550 5.52 11.16 -12.07
CA GLU A 550 4.44 12.07 -11.68
C GLU A 550 4.70 12.71 -10.32
N ILE A 551 5.09 11.91 -9.31
CA ILE A 551 5.41 12.42 -7.98
C ILE A 551 6.64 13.33 -8.03
N CYS A 552 7.72 12.92 -8.71
CA CYS A 552 8.94 13.74 -8.79
C CYS A 552 8.70 15.08 -9.52
N LYS A 553 7.77 15.16 -10.47
CA LYS A 553 7.37 16.45 -11.09
C LYS A 553 6.71 17.40 -10.09
N ASN A 554 5.97 16.86 -9.12
CA ASN A 554 5.27 17.66 -8.10
C ASN A 554 6.19 18.10 -6.95
N VAL A 555 7.28 17.38 -6.70
CA VAL A 555 8.32 17.83 -5.77
C VAL A 555 9.10 18.96 -6.48
N ASN A 556 8.70 20.22 -6.26
CA ASN A 556 9.32 21.45 -6.79
C ASN A 556 10.87 21.47 -6.63
N LEU A 557 11.58 20.80 -7.52
CA LEU A 557 13.04 20.71 -7.56
C LEU A 557 13.53 21.57 -8.72
N SER A 558 14.74 22.13 -8.58
CA SER A 558 15.32 23.11 -9.51
C SER A 558 15.62 22.58 -10.93
N ILE A 559 15.27 21.32 -11.22
CA ILE A 559 15.62 20.58 -12.43
C ILE A 559 14.34 20.11 -13.11
N SER A 560 14.20 20.39 -14.41
CA SER A 560 13.16 19.80 -15.24
C SER A 560 13.37 18.28 -15.34
N VAL A 561 12.37 17.49 -14.94
CA VAL A 561 12.40 16.01 -15.04
C VAL A 561 12.64 15.55 -16.50
N ASP A 562 12.35 16.38 -17.51
CA ASP A 562 12.62 16.05 -18.91
C ASP A 562 14.09 16.15 -19.33
N ASP A 563 14.95 16.87 -18.60
CA ASP A 563 16.42 16.86 -18.81
C ASP A 563 17.07 15.55 -18.29
N CYS A 564 16.30 14.70 -17.61
CA CYS A 564 16.74 13.42 -17.05
C CYS A 564 16.53 12.21 -17.98
N ARG A 565 16.47 12.40 -19.31
CA ARG A 565 16.27 11.32 -20.30
C ARG A 565 17.29 10.18 -20.23
N GLU A 566 18.40 10.36 -19.52
CA GLU A 566 19.35 9.30 -19.15
C GLU A 566 19.61 9.31 -17.63
N ASN A 567 18.60 8.95 -16.81
CA ASN A 567 18.84 8.72 -15.37
C ASN A 567 19.95 7.68 -15.22
N ARG A 568 21.11 8.12 -14.73
CA ARG A 568 22.26 7.23 -14.50
C ARG A 568 21.92 6.35 -13.31
N ASP A 569 22.18 5.06 -13.44
CA ASP A 569 22.05 4.13 -12.33
C ASP A 569 23.13 4.46 -11.28
N ILE A 570 22.69 4.97 -10.12
CA ILE A 570 23.56 5.48 -9.06
C ILE A 570 24.47 4.40 -8.46
N PHE A 571 24.08 3.13 -8.59
CA PHE A 571 24.88 1.98 -8.15
C PHE A 571 26.08 1.73 -9.08
N THR A 572 25.99 2.17 -10.34
CA THR A 572 27.02 1.96 -11.38
C THR A 572 27.97 3.13 -11.57
N VAL A 573 27.71 4.26 -10.90
CA VAL A 573 28.49 5.49 -11.04
C VAL A 573 29.95 5.27 -10.62
N LYS A 574 30.88 5.60 -11.52
CA LYS A 574 32.34 5.48 -11.26
C LYS A 574 32.87 6.59 -10.35
N SER A 575 32.26 7.77 -10.38
CA SER A 575 32.62 8.93 -9.55
C SER A 575 31.38 9.77 -9.25
N TYR A 576 31.23 10.21 -8.00
CA TYR A 576 30.10 11.05 -7.58
C TYR A 576 30.37 12.56 -7.69
N SER A 577 31.40 13.01 -8.42
CA SER A 577 31.76 14.43 -8.54
C SER A 577 30.61 15.29 -9.08
N ASP A 578 29.83 14.74 -10.01
CA ASP A 578 28.66 15.41 -10.59
C ASP A 578 27.53 15.62 -9.58
N TYR A 579 27.53 14.87 -8.47
CA TYR A 579 26.44 14.79 -7.50
C TYR A 579 26.64 15.61 -6.22
N VAL A 580 27.84 16.12 -5.97
CA VAL A 580 28.18 16.79 -4.70
C VAL A 580 28.67 18.23 -4.92
N LEU A 581 28.44 19.09 -3.93
CA LEU A 581 28.99 20.45 -3.80
C LEU A 581 29.80 20.54 -2.50
N SER A 582 30.84 21.36 -2.46
CA SER A 582 31.60 21.55 -1.21
C SER A 582 30.84 22.45 -0.24
N ASN A 583 30.81 22.05 1.04
CA ASN A 583 30.18 22.84 2.09
C ASN A 583 31.23 23.84 2.65
N LYS A 584 31.49 24.96 1.95
CA LYS A 584 32.34 26.04 2.48
C LYS A 584 31.53 27.33 2.67
N SER A 585 31.62 27.84 3.89
CA SER A 585 30.97 29.05 4.40
C SER A 585 31.18 30.26 3.48
N SER A 586 30.06 30.93 3.21
CA SER A 586 29.95 32.22 2.55
C SER A 586 30.81 33.27 3.26
N GLY A 587 31.88 33.73 2.60
CA GLY A 587 32.72 34.76 3.20
C GLY A 587 33.84 35.28 2.31
N PHE A 588 33.65 35.45 0.99
CA PHE A 588 34.63 36.20 0.20
C PHE A 588 34.00 37.03 -0.91
N THR A 589 34.25 38.34 -0.86
CA THR A 589 33.73 39.38 -1.75
C THR A 589 34.65 39.66 -2.95
N GLY A 590 34.04 39.74 -4.13
CA GLY A 590 34.29 40.78 -5.15
C GLY A 590 35.48 40.64 -6.10
N GLY A 591 36.70 40.35 -5.64
CA GLY A 591 37.90 40.49 -6.49
C GLY A 591 38.57 39.18 -6.91
N LEU A 592 38.50 38.16 -6.05
CA LEU A 592 39.31 36.95 -6.22
C LEU A 592 38.65 35.86 -7.07
N LEU A 593 37.48 36.11 -7.68
CA LEU A 593 36.73 35.07 -8.38
C LEU A 593 37.44 34.49 -9.62
N LYS A 594 38.24 35.28 -10.37
CA LYS A 594 38.93 34.75 -11.57
C LYS A 594 40.12 33.85 -11.23
N ALA A 595 40.92 34.23 -10.23
CA ALA A 595 42.00 33.39 -9.70
C ALA A 595 41.43 32.17 -8.96
N PHE A 596 40.30 32.36 -8.26
CA PHE A 596 39.60 31.28 -7.57
C PHE A 596 38.93 30.31 -8.55
N MET A 597 38.41 30.74 -9.72
CA MET A 597 37.90 29.82 -10.75
C MET A 597 39.00 28.94 -11.33
N SER A 598 40.20 29.48 -11.56
CA SER A 598 41.35 28.67 -11.97
C SER A 598 41.84 27.74 -10.86
N ALA A 599 41.74 28.16 -9.59
CA ALA A 599 42.00 27.30 -8.44
C ALA A 599 40.87 26.27 -8.21
N ILE A 600 39.62 26.56 -8.57
CA ILE A 600 38.48 25.63 -8.50
C ILE A 600 38.74 24.43 -9.40
N ALA A 601 39.38 24.60 -10.56
CA ALA A 601 39.81 23.48 -11.39
C ALA A 601 40.81 22.55 -10.68
N MET A 602 41.75 23.11 -9.89
CA MET A 602 42.63 22.32 -9.02
C MET A 602 41.92 21.76 -7.79
N PHE A 603 40.94 22.47 -7.23
CA PHE A 603 40.15 22.01 -6.09
C PHE A 603 39.11 20.95 -6.47
N HIS A 604 38.66 20.87 -7.73
CA HIS A 604 37.76 19.82 -8.19
C HIS A 604 38.38 18.42 -8.02
N CYS A 605 39.71 18.31 -8.09
CA CYS A 605 40.43 17.07 -7.78
C CYS A 605 40.43 16.70 -6.28
N TYR A 606 40.22 17.67 -5.37
CA TYR A 606 40.17 17.40 -3.92
C TYR A 606 38.76 17.05 -3.43
N ILE A 607 37.72 17.25 -4.26
CA ILE A 607 36.29 17.07 -3.88
C ILE A 607 35.88 15.59 -3.72
N GLN A 608 36.72 14.63 -4.12
CA GLN A 608 36.55 13.25 -3.71
C GLN A 608 37.89 12.67 -3.27
N SER A 609 38.18 12.78 -1.97
CA SER A 609 39.07 11.78 -1.38
C SER A 609 38.49 10.39 -1.70
N LYS A 610 39.35 9.36 -1.83
CA LYS A 610 38.85 7.98 -2.00
C LYS A 610 37.84 7.61 -0.89
N ASP A 611 38.00 8.19 0.30
CA ASP A 611 37.12 7.99 1.46
C ASP A 611 35.71 8.55 1.22
N ASP A 612 35.55 9.74 0.62
CA ASP A 612 34.22 10.30 0.30
C ASP A 612 33.46 9.41 -0.68
N LYS A 613 34.17 8.85 -1.67
CA LYS A 613 33.56 7.91 -2.62
C LYS A 613 33.06 6.64 -1.93
N ILE A 614 33.83 6.09 -1.00
CA ILE A 614 33.45 4.91 -0.22
C ILE A 614 32.24 5.23 0.66
N GLN A 615 32.26 6.38 1.34
CA GLN A 615 31.16 6.85 2.19
C GLN A 615 29.85 7.02 1.43
N ILE A 616 29.87 7.68 0.26
CA ILE A 616 28.66 7.85 -0.57
C ILE A 616 28.15 6.50 -1.07
N ARG A 617 29.05 5.58 -1.45
CA ARG A 617 28.65 4.24 -1.90
C ARG A 617 28.03 3.43 -0.76
N SER A 618 28.58 3.53 0.46
CA SER A 618 27.99 2.93 1.67
C SER A 618 26.59 3.49 1.90
N LEU A 619 26.44 4.83 1.94
CA LEU A 619 25.13 5.48 2.10
C LEU A 619 24.12 4.99 1.05
N VAL A 620 24.50 4.93 -0.23
CA VAL A 620 23.62 4.45 -1.30
C VAL A 620 23.19 3.00 -1.06
N SER A 621 24.11 2.14 -0.61
CA SER A 621 23.83 0.75 -0.25
C SER A 621 22.88 0.65 0.95
N ASP A 622 23.13 1.46 1.98
CA ASP A 622 22.34 1.52 3.21
C ASP A 622 20.93 2.01 2.93
N VAL A 623 20.77 3.11 2.17
CA VAL A 623 19.46 3.61 1.75
C VAL A 623 18.72 2.54 0.96
N ALA A 624 19.36 1.91 -0.01
CA ALA A 624 18.73 0.86 -0.81
C ALA A 624 18.25 -0.31 0.05
N HIS A 625 19.08 -0.76 1.00
CA HIS A 625 18.71 -1.84 1.92
C HIS A 625 17.53 -1.47 2.81
N GLN A 626 17.55 -0.26 3.38
CA GLN A 626 16.47 0.23 4.22
C GLN A 626 15.16 0.38 3.44
N THR A 627 15.22 0.85 2.19
CA THR A 627 14.05 0.90 1.31
C THR A 627 13.56 -0.49 0.90
N ASP A 628 14.44 -1.46 0.66
CA ASP A 628 14.03 -2.85 0.35
C ASP A 628 13.24 -3.43 1.54
N ARG A 629 13.69 -3.20 2.78
CA ARG A 629 12.95 -3.59 4.00
C ARG A 629 11.61 -2.86 4.13
N MET A 630 11.59 -1.57 3.85
CA MET A 630 10.36 -0.76 3.86
C MET A 630 9.36 -1.30 2.84
N ILE A 631 9.80 -1.67 1.64
CA ILE A 631 8.95 -2.23 0.58
C ILE A 631 8.33 -3.56 1.00
N GLN A 632 9.13 -4.46 1.57
CA GLN A 632 8.64 -5.73 2.10
C GLN A 632 7.59 -5.51 3.20
N SER A 633 7.74 -4.48 4.03
CA SER A 633 6.80 -4.18 5.12
C SER A 633 5.42 -3.72 4.64
N PHE A 634 5.28 -3.27 3.38
CA PHE A 634 3.99 -2.83 2.83
C PHE A 634 3.04 -3.99 2.50
N ASN A 635 3.53 -5.22 2.43
CA ASN A 635 2.71 -6.41 2.17
C ASN A 635 1.82 -6.27 0.92
N ILE A 636 2.44 -5.84 -0.19
CA ILE A 636 1.77 -5.48 -1.44
C ILE A 636 0.98 -6.67 -2.03
N ALA A 637 1.43 -7.90 -1.79
CA ALA A 637 0.73 -9.11 -2.19
C ALA A 637 -0.65 -9.28 -1.53
N LYS A 638 -0.88 -8.67 -0.36
CA LYS A 638 -2.18 -8.72 0.34
C LYS A 638 -3.00 -7.45 0.23
N LEU A 639 -2.35 -6.28 0.18
CA LEU A 639 -3.04 -4.98 0.19
C LEU A 639 -3.14 -4.32 -1.18
N GLY A 640 -2.41 -4.85 -2.17
CA GLY A 640 -2.24 -4.22 -3.46
C GLY A 640 -1.26 -3.04 -3.40
N TYR A 641 -0.84 -2.60 -4.59
CA TYR A 641 0.00 -1.42 -4.71
C TYR A 641 -0.86 -0.16 -4.58
N ASN A 642 -0.31 0.83 -3.88
CA ASN A 642 -0.89 2.16 -3.78
C ASN A 642 0.21 3.20 -4.01
N ILE A 643 -0.10 4.25 -4.78
CA ILE A 643 0.85 5.31 -5.12
C ILE A 643 1.49 6.00 -3.89
N SER A 644 0.79 5.99 -2.74
CA SER A 644 1.33 6.49 -1.47
C SER A 644 2.59 5.76 -1.02
N LEU A 645 2.81 4.51 -1.45
CA LEU A 645 4.03 3.76 -1.21
C LEU A 645 5.26 4.48 -1.79
N ILE A 646 5.15 4.97 -3.02
CA ILE A 646 6.22 5.69 -3.70
C ILE A 646 6.44 7.05 -3.05
N GLN A 647 5.36 7.73 -2.63
CA GLN A 647 5.47 8.98 -1.87
C GLN A 647 6.22 8.76 -0.54
N GLN A 648 5.91 7.68 0.17
CA GLN A 648 6.58 7.31 1.43
C GLN A 648 8.07 6.99 1.20
N LEU A 649 8.41 6.24 0.16
CA LEU A 649 9.82 5.97 -0.20
C LEU A 649 10.58 7.25 -0.51
N ILE A 650 10.00 8.14 -1.30
CA ILE A 650 10.61 9.43 -1.67
C ILE A 650 10.84 10.30 -0.44
N TYR A 651 9.84 10.39 0.45
CA TYR A 651 9.97 11.13 1.71
C TYR A 651 11.06 10.54 2.60
N TYR A 652 11.06 9.21 2.77
CA TYR A 652 12.04 8.51 3.60
C TYR A 652 13.47 8.68 3.09
N ILE A 653 13.70 8.51 1.78
CA ILE A 653 15.01 8.75 1.17
C ILE A 653 15.45 10.20 1.42
N ARG A 654 14.53 11.17 1.29
CA ARG A 654 14.86 12.59 1.52
C ARG A 654 15.24 12.85 2.98
N ALA A 655 14.53 12.26 3.93
CA ALA A 655 14.83 12.38 5.36
C ALA A 655 16.21 11.78 5.68
N MET A 656 16.48 10.57 5.19
CA MET A 656 17.77 9.89 5.34
C MET A 656 18.95 10.69 4.79
N LEU A 657 18.80 11.29 3.60
CA LEU A 657 19.85 12.13 3.02
C LEU A 657 20.08 13.40 3.85
N LYS A 658 19.00 14.02 4.35
CA LYS A 658 19.10 15.22 5.18
C LYS A 658 19.83 14.92 6.48
N GLU A 659 19.45 13.86 7.18
CA GLU A 659 20.12 13.41 8.42
C GLU A 659 21.59 13.11 8.18
N TYR A 660 21.92 12.41 7.10
CA TYR A 660 23.31 12.14 6.73
C TYR A 660 24.13 13.42 6.48
N GLN A 661 23.51 14.43 5.85
CA GLN A 661 24.15 15.73 5.59
C GLN A 661 24.30 16.62 6.83
N GLU A 662 23.47 16.41 7.87
CA GLU A 662 23.60 17.06 9.17
C GLU A 662 24.77 16.46 9.99
N GLY A 663 25.29 15.29 9.59
CA GLY A 663 26.51 14.69 10.12
C GLY A 663 27.81 15.40 9.72
N ALA A 664 28.96 14.81 10.06
CA ALA A 664 30.29 15.39 9.87
C ALA A 664 30.84 15.30 8.41
N VAL A 665 29.97 15.42 7.40
CA VAL A 665 30.35 15.35 5.98
C VAL A 665 30.74 16.72 5.41
N LYS A 666 31.71 16.75 4.49
CA LYS A 666 32.28 18.00 3.92
C LYS A 666 31.60 18.46 2.63
N TYR A 667 30.51 17.80 2.25
CA TYR A 667 29.83 18.00 0.98
C TYR A 667 28.30 18.02 1.15
N VAL A 668 27.62 18.60 0.16
CA VAL A 668 26.16 18.70 0.06
C VAL A 668 25.72 17.98 -1.21
N PHE A 669 24.71 17.14 -1.13
CA PHE A 669 24.13 16.49 -2.31
C PHE A 669 23.34 17.49 -3.15
N LYS A 670 23.52 17.44 -4.47
CA LYS A 670 22.69 18.17 -5.43
C LYS A 670 21.33 17.48 -5.58
N ASP A 671 20.30 18.22 -6.00
CA ASP A 671 18.97 17.66 -6.35
C ASP A 671 19.08 16.47 -7.33
N LYS A 672 20.05 16.53 -8.25
CA LYS A 672 20.34 15.44 -9.19
C LYS A 672 20.67 14.11 -8.50
N PHE A 673 21.39 14.14 -7.38
CA PHE A 673 21.72 12.92 -6.61
C PHE A 673 20.48 12.29 -6.02
N PHE A 674 19.63 13.12 -5.41
CA PHE A 674 18.37 12.67 -4.83
C PHE A 674 17.47 12.03 -5.90
N ILE A 675 17.32 12.68 -7.06
CA ILE A 675 16.50 12.16 -8.17
C ILE A 675 17.08 10.85 -8.71
N ASP A 676 18.36 10.79 -9.03
CA ASP A 676 18.98 9.56 -9.55
C ASP A 676 18.93 8.41 -8.52
N LEU A 677 19.03 8.72 -7.22
CA LEU A 677 18.87 7.74 -6.13
C LEU A 677 17.45 7.18 -6.07
N VAL A 678 16.44 8.05 -6.04
CA VAL A 678 15.02 7.66 -6.06
C VAL A 678 14.73 6.79 -7.28
N TYR A 679 15.15 7.23 -8.47
CA TYR A 679 14.94 6.45 -9.70
C TYR A 679 15.62 5.10 -9.67
N SER A 680 16.86 5.03 -9.19
CA SER A 680 17.63 3.77 -9.15
C SER A 680 17.00 2.78 -8.17
N ILE A 681 16.56 3.25 -7.00
CA ILE A 681 15.87 2.43 -6.00
C ILE A 681 14.51 1.95 -6.53
N CYS A 682 13.67 2.86 -7.04
CA CYS A 682 12.36 2.48 -7.57
C CYS A 682 12.47 1.56 -8.79
N LYS A 683 13.45 1.77 -9.67
CA LYS A 683 13.71 0.88 -10.81
C LYS A 683 14.14 -0.52 -10.35
N ARG A 684 15.00 -0.61 -9.33
CA ARG A 684 15.43 -1.88 -8.72
C ARG A 684 14.25 -2.60 -8.08
N ALA A 685 13.42 -1.88 -7.33
CA ALA A 685 12.24 -2.44 -6.66
C ALA A 685 11.05 -2.73 -7.59
N ASN A 686 11.03 -2.15 -8.80
CA ASN A 686 9.93 -2.23 -9.75
C ASN A 686 9.45 -3.67 -9.97
N LYS A 687 10.40 -4.59 -10.18
CA LYS A 687 10.08 -6.01 -10.37
C LYS A 687 9.39 -6.60 -9.14
N THR A 688 9.97 -6.43 -7.96
CA THR A 688 9.42 -6.97 -6.70
C THR A 688 8.02 -6.44 -6.42
N ILE A 689 7.80 -5.13 -6.58
CA ILE A 689 6.49 -4.51 -6.34
C ILE A 689 5.46 -5.00 -7.37
N THR A 690 5.85 -5.09 -8.65
CA THR A 690 4.96 -5.58 -9.72
C THR A 690 4.58 -7.03 -9.50
N ASP A 691 5.54 -7.90 -9.21
CA ASP A 691 5.30 -9.32 -8.94
C ASP A 691 4.37 -9.51 -7.73
N GLN A 692 4.59 -8.74 -6.65
CA GLN A 692 3.69 -8.76 -5.49
C GLN A 692 2.28 -8.24 -5.83
N HIS A 693 2.17 -7.17 -6.62
CA HIS A 693 0.86 -6.66 -7.01
C HIS A 693 0.11 -7.63 -7.94
N SER A 694 0.82 -8.38 -8.78
CA SER A 694 0.23 -9.46 -9.58
C SER A 694 -0.37 -10.55 -8.71
N LEU A 695 0.31 -10.96 -7.63
CA LEU A 695 -0.25 -11.90 -6.65
C LEU A 695 -1.53 -11.34 -6.00
N PHE A 696 -1.51 -10.06 -5.59
CA PHE A 696 -2.71 -9.41 -5.07
C PHE A 696 -3.87 -9.41 -6.06
N ARG A 697 -3.59 -9.08 -7.33
CA ARG A 697 -4.58 -9.11 -8.40
C ARG A 697 -5.12 -10.51 -8.61
N GLU A 698 -4.27 -11.51 -8.60
CA GLU A 698 -4.66 -12.91 -8.75
C GLU A 698 -5.59 -13.44 -7.65
N ASP A 699 -5.45 -12.93 -6.43
CA ASP A 699 -6.21 -13.36 -5.25
C ASP A 699 -7.45 -12.51 -4.97
N ASN A 700 -7.57 -11.33 -5.60
CA ASN A 700 -8.62 -10.35 -5.26
C ASN A 700 -9.36 -9.76 -6.47
N ASP A 701 -8.82 -9.89 -7.69
CA ASP A 701 -9.56 -9.48 -8.89
C ASP A 701 -10.76 -10.42 -9.07
N PRO A 702 -12.00 -9.90 -9.08
CA PRO A 702 -13.19 -10.74 -9.07
C PRO A 702 -13.26 -11.72 -10.24
N GLU A 703 -12.79 -11.32 -11.42
CA GLU A 703 -12.83 -12.16 -12.62
C GLU A 703 -11.81 -13.29 -12.54
N ILE A 704 -10.57 -12.99 -12.16
CA ILE A 704 -9.50 -13.98 -12.05
C ILE A 704 -9.77 -14.94 -10.90
N TYR A 705 -10.14 -14.40 -9.74
CA TYR A 705 -10.36 -15.17 -8.52
C TYR A 705 -11.52 -16.16 -8.66
N LEU A 706 -12.71 -15.70 -9.07
CA LEU A 706 -13.87 -16.58 -9.22
C LEU A 706 -13.65 -17.64 -10.30
N LYS A 707 -12.93 -17.28 -11.38
CA LYS A 707 -12.57 -18.23 -12.45
C LYS A 707 -11.69 -19.38 -11.93
N LYS A 708 -10.76 -19.13 -11.02
CA LYS A 708 -9.92 -20.18 -10.39
C LYS A 708 -10.75 -21.16 -9.54
N LYS A 709 -11.89 -20.71 -9.00
CA LYS A 709 -12.78 -21.51 -8.15
C LYS A 709 -13.97 -22.14 -8.90
N ARG A 710 -14.04 -21.97 -10.21
CA ARG A 710 -15.17 -22.40 -11.03
C ARG A 710 -15.56 -23.86 -10.83
N GLU A 711 -14.57 -24.74 -10.82
CA GLU A 711 -14.77 -26.18 -10.63
C GLU A 711 -15.39 -26.51 -9.26
N GLU A 712 -15.09 -25.71 -8.23
CA GLU A 712 -15.64 -25.88 -6.87
C GLU A 712 -17.14 -25.53 -6.86
N TYR A 713 -17.55 -24.48 -7.56
CA TYR A 713 -18.97 -24.14 -7.73
C TYR A 713 -19.72 -25.17 -8.59
N HIS A 714 -19.05 -25.76 -9.58
CA HIS A 714 -19.63 -26.83 -10.38
C HIS A 714 -19.92 -28.07 -9.52
N ILE A 715 -19.03 -28.44 -8.59
CA ILE A 715 -19.24 -29.54 -7.63
C ILE A 715 -20.49 -29.25 -6.77
N ILE A 716 -20.62 -28.05 -6.21
CA ILE A 716 -21.82 -27.66 -5.43
C ILE A 716 -23.08 -27.76 -6.28
N PHE A 717 -23.05 -27.22 -7.50
CA PHE A 717 -24.17 -27.28 -8.44
C PHE A 717 -24.59 -28.73 -8.74
N GLN A 718 -23.63 -29.62 -9.01
CA GLN A 718 -23.90 -31.04 -9.24
C GLN A 718 -24.54 -31.70 -8.02
N LYS A 719 -23.98 -31.53 -6.82
CA LYS A 719 -24.54 -32.09 -5.58
C LYS A 719 -25.97 -31.58 -5.31
N CYS A 720 -26.25 -30.32 -5.64
CA CYS A 720 -27.60 -29.76 -5.54
C CYS A 720 -28.57 -30.37 -6.56
N CYS A 721 -28.10 -30.75 -7.75
CA CYS A 721 -28.90 -31.44 -8.76
C CYS A 721 -29.20 -32.90 -8.38
N ASP A 722 -28.27 -33.55 -7.66
CA ASP A 722 -28.39 -34.95 -7.20
C ASP A 722 -29.33 -35.11 -5.97
N GLU A 723 -30.11 -34.07 -5.64
CA GLU A 723 -31.04 -34.02 -4.49
C GLU A 723 -30.37 -34.32 -3.13
N ALA A 724 -29.11 -33.92 -2.97
CA ALA A 724 -28.43 -34.03 -1.69
C ALA A 724 -29.18 -33.27 -0.58
N LYS A 725 -29.25 -33.86 0.62
CA LYS A 725 -29.86 -33.22 1.79
C LYS A 725 -29.18 -31.88 2.11
N PRO A 726 -29.90 -30.88 2.67
CA PRO A 726 -29.32 -29.57 3.00
C PRO A 726 -28.04 -29.63 3.84
N ALA A 727 -27.98 -30.52 4.83
CA ALA A 727 -26.78 -30.74 5.65
C ALA A 727 -25.57 -31.20 4.82
N ALA A 728 -25.77 -32.03 3.81
CA ALA A 728 -24.69 -32.50 2.94
C ALA A 728 -24.17 -31.38 2.02
N ILE A 729 -25.07 -30.58 1.45
CA ILE A 729 -24.68 -29.41 0.63
C ILE A 729 -23.92 -28.39 1.49
N PHE A 730 -24.36 -28.18 2.73
CA PHE A 730 -23.71 -27.24 3.63
C PHE A 730 -22.32 -27.71 4.08
N ALA A 731 -22.17 -29.00 4.42
CA ALA A 731 -20.86 -29.61 4.68
C ALA A 731 -19.88 -29.44 3.51
N GLU A 732 -20.35 -29.67 2.28
CA GLU A 732 -19.54 -29.49 1.08
C GLU A 732 -19.05 -28.03 0.95
N ILE A 733 -19.93 -27.05 1.12
CA ILE A 733 -19.56 -25.62 1.10
C ILE A 733 -18.50 -25.31 2.16
N ILE A 734 -18.66 -25.83 3.39
CA ILE A 734 -17.67 -25.66 4.46
C ILE A 734 -16.32 -26.23 4.02
N CYS A 735 -16.27 -27.45 3.49
CA CYS A 735 -15.04 -28.09 3.04
C CYS A 735 -14.35 -27.33 1.91
N GLN A 736 -15.11 -26.81 0.93
CA GLN A 736 -14.54 -25.98 -0.14
C GLN A 736 -13.96 -24.67 0.40
N LYS A 737 -14.65 -24.01 1.34
CA LYS A 737 -14.14 -22.80 2.02
C LYS A 737 -12.91 -23.05 2.87
N LEU A 738 -12.78 -24.22 3.47
CA LEU A 738 -11.63 -24.59 4.32
C LEU A 738 -10.36 -24.88 3.52
N LYS A 739 -10.45 -25.14 2.21
CA LYS A 739 -9.34 -25.59 1.37
C LYS A 739 -8.13 -24.63 1.38
N GLU A 740 -8.35 -23.34 1.11
CA GLU A 740 -7.29 -22.32 1.13
C GLU A 740 -6.71 -22.11 2.55
N PRO A 741 -7.51 -21.94 3.62
CA PRO A 741 -7.02 -21.89 5.00
C PRO A 741 -6.18 -23.11 5.40
N ILE A 742 -6.62 -24.32 5.03
CA ILE A 742 -5.91 -25.57 5.31
C ILE A 742 -4.54 -25.57 4.62
N GLU A 743 -4.50 -25.30 3.31
CA GLU A 743 -3.26 -25.24 2.54
C GLU A 743 -2.28 -24.25 3.18
N GLN A 744 -2.73 -23.02 3.45
CA GLN A 744 -1.90 -22.00 4.08
C GLN A 744 -1.37 -22.40 5.46
N SER A 745 -2.21 -23.04 6.29
CA SER A 745 -1.78 -23.52 7.62
C SER A 745 -0.70 -24.60 7.51
N ILE A 746 -0.83 -25.54 6.57
CA ILE A 746 0.14 -26.64 6.38
C ILE A 746 1.50 -26.09 5.96
N TYR A 747 1.53 -25.17 4.98
CA TYR A 747 2.78 -24.58 4.52
C TYR A 747 3.47 -23.78 5.62
N LYS A 748 2.72 -22.94 6.36
CA LYS A 748 3.28 -22.13 7.46
C LYS A 748 3.84 -23.01 8.59
N LYS A 749 3.12 -24.07 8.97
CA LYS A 749 3.57 -25.00 10.02
C LYS A 749 4.82 -25.75 9.57
N THR A 750 4.82 -26.28 8.35
CA THR A 750 5.99 -26.96 7.76
C THR A 750 7.20 -26.04 7.68
N ALA A 751 7.02 -24.76 7.36
CA ALA A 751 8.12 -23.80 7.31
C ALA A 751 8.79 -23.58 8.69
N ARG A 752 7.99 -23.52 9.76
CA ARG A 752 8.51 -23.46 11.15
C ARG A 752 9.22 -24.75 11.54
N ASP A 753 8.59 -25.91 11.27
CA ASP A 753 9.18 -27.21 11.59
C ASP A 753 10.46 -27.48 10.81
N LEU A 754 10.58 -26.93 9.59
CA LEU A 754 11.78 -27.00 8.78
C LEU A 754 12.88 -26.04 9.30
N ALA A 755 12.53 -24.83 9.73
CA ALA A 755 13.48 -23.93 10.37
C ALA A 755 14.08 -24.57 11.65
N ASP A 756 13.25 -25.24 12.45
CA ASP A 756 13.68 -26.01 13.62
C ASP A 756 14.57 -27.20 13.25
N GLU A 757 14.21 -27.97 12.21
CA GLU A 757 15.04 -29.06 11.72
C GLU A 757 16.41 -28.57 11.23
N LEU A 758 16.45 -27.47 10.48
CA LEU A 758 17.69 -26.90 9.94
C LEU A 758 18.67 -26.49 11.06
N ARG A 759 18.17 -26.01 12.20
CA ARG A 759 19.00 -25.69 13.36
C ARG A 759 19.66 -26.91 14.00
N SER A 760 19.11 -28.10 13.77
CA SER A 760 19.64 -29.35 14.30
C SER A 760 20.47 -30.13 13.26
N ASN A 761 19.99 -30.22 12.03
CA ASN A 761 20.48 -31.17 11.03
C ASN A 761 21.37 -30.53 9.95
N CYS A 762 21.29 -29.22 9.74
CA CYS A 762 22.10 -28.55 8.73
C CYS A 762 23.43 -28.09 9.35
N GLU A 763 24.54 -28.69 8.95
CA GLU A 763 25.87 -28.44 9.54
C GLU A 763 26.29 -26.95 9.51
N SER A 764 25.89 -26.22 8.47
CA SER A 764 26.19 -24.80 8.31
C SER A 764 25.27 -23.88 9.13
N LEU A 765 24.08 -24.36 9.50
CA LEU A 765 23.04 -23.60 10.20
C LEU A 765 22.77 -24.14 11.62
N ASN A 766 23.52 -25.13 12.07
CA ASN A 766 23.48 -25.61 13.45
C ASN A 766 24.44 -24.79 14.34
N GLY A 767 24.18 -24.76 15.65
CA GLY A 767 25.04 -24.07 16.62
C GLY A 767 24.99 -22.55 16.54
N ASN A 768 26.15 -21.89 16.73
CA ASN A 768 26.26 -20.44 16.89
C ASN A 768 26.66 -19.69 15.61
N ARG A 769 26.66 -18.35 15.70
CA ARG A 769 27.05 -17.46 14.59
C ARG A 769 28.47 -17.76 14.06
N SER A 770 29.39 -18.16 14.94
CA SER A 770 30.76 -18.52 14.56
C SER A 770 30.78 -19.78 13.70
N ASN A 771 29.95 -20.78 13.99
CA ASN A 771 29.83 -21.96 13.12
C ASN A 771 29.32 -21.61 11.71
N LEU A 772 28.32 -20.72 11.63
CA LEU A 772 27.85 -20.19 10.35
C LEU A 772 28.96 -19.44 9.60
N GLU A 773 29.70 -18.57 10.29
CA GLU A 773 30.83 -17.85 9.70
C GLU A 773 31.93 -18.78 9.19
N LYS A 774 32.24 -19.84 9.94
CA LYS A 774 33.20 -20.86 9.51
C LYS A 774 32.79 -21.47 8.17
N HIS A 775 31.53 -21.83 8.01
CA HIS A 775 31.03 -22.41 6.75
C HIS A 775 31.08 -21.40 5.60
N ILE A 776 30.72 -20.13 5.85
CA ILE A 776 30.86 -19.04 4.88
C ILE A 776 32.32 -18.94 4.40
N LEU A 777 33.28 -18.90 5.33
CA LEU A 777 34.70 -18.81 5.01
C LEU A 777 35.21 -20.06 4.27
N LYS A 778 34.73 -21.26 4.62
CA LYS A 778 35.05 -22.49 3.86
C LYS A 778 34.56 -22.38 2.41
N THR A 779 33.31 -22.00 2.20
CA THR A 779 32.74 -21.82 0.85
C THR A 779 33.50 -20.76 0.04
N LEU A 780 33.80 -19.61 0.64
CA LEU A 780 34.59 -18.57 -0.03
C LEU A 780 36.00 -19.08 -0.40
N ALA A 781 36.62 -19.92 0.44
CA ALA A 781 37.93 -20.51 0.15
C ALA A 781 37.87 -21.56 -0.96
N GLU A 782 36.77 -22.29 -1.08
CA GLU A 782 36.55 -23.26 -2.15
C GLU A 782 36.30 -22.58 -3.50
N GLU A 783 35.47 -21.53 -3.53
CA GLU A 783 35.12 -20.78 -4.73
C GLU A 783 36.26 -19.90 -5.25
N GLU A 784 37.13 -19.41 -4.36
CA GLU A 784 38.24 -18.49 -4.67
C GLU A 784 37.82 -17.28 -5.55
N ASP A 785 36.62 -16.76 -5.29
CA ASP A 785 36.07 -15.58 -5.97
C ASP A 785 36.35 -14.31 -5.16
N PHE A 786 37.22 -13.45 -5.70
CA PHE A 786 37.63 -12.20 -5.05
C PHE A 786 36.46 -11.25 -4.78
N ASP A 787 35.51 -11.13 -5.70
CA ASP A 787 34.40 -10.19 -5.57
C ASP A 787 33.44 -10.65 -4.47
N LYS A 788 33.23 -11.97 -4.33
CA LYS A 788 32.46 -12.54 -3.21
C LYS A 788 33.14 -12.31 -1.85
N TYR A 789 34.47 -12.46 -1.78
CA TYR A 789 35.22 -12.10 -0.57
C TYR A 789 35.03 -10.63 -0.21
N MET A 790 35.21 -9.73 -1.17
CA MET A 790 35.03 -8.29 -0.93
C MET A 790 33.59 -7.97 -0.51
N ASN A 791 32.59 -8.66 -1.08
CA ASN A 791 31.21 -8.52 -0.63
C ASN A 791 31.02 -8.97 0.83
N TYR A 792 31.58 -10.11 1.24
CA TYR A 792 31.55 -10.55 2.64
C TYR A 792 32.26 -9.56 3.58
N ILE A 793 33.39 -9.00 3.16
CA ILE A 793 34.17 -8.05 3.96
C ILE A 793 33.46 -6.69 4.07
N GLU A 794 32.90 -6.18 2.99
CA GLU A 794 32.28 -4.84 2.95
C GLU A 794 30.82 -4.84 3.42
N HIS A 795 30.10 -5.96 3.23
CA HIS A 795 28.67 -6.06 3.53
C HIS A 795 28.34 -7.38 4.25
N PRO A 796 28.96 -7.67 5.42
CA PRO A 796 28.87 -8.97 6.08
C PRO A 796 27.41 -9.38 6.36
N ARG A 797 26.57 -8.45 6.81
CA ARG A 797 25.14 -8.73 7.08
C ARG A 797 24.41 -9.28 5.86
N ASN A 798 24.66 -8.71 4.68
CA ASN A 798 23.99 -9.14 3.45
C ASN A 798 24.54 -10.49 2.98
N HIS A 799 25.83 -10.72 3.16
CA HIS A 799 26.45 -11.98 2.79
C HIS A 799 25.90 -13.14 3.62
N TYR A 800 25.73 -12.96 4.94
CA TYR A 800 25.11 -13.98 5.80
C TYR A 800 23.67 -14.26 5.39
N LYS A 801 22.87 -13.22 5.14
CA LYS A 801 21.49 -13.38 4.65
C LYS A 801 21.45 -14.17 3.34
N SER A 802 22.31 -13.83 2.39
CA SER A 802 22.40 -14.57 1.11
C SER A 802 22.78 -16.02 1.34
N PHE A 803 23.80 -16.26 2.17
CA PHE A 803 24.28 -17.60 2.47
C PHE A 803 23.19 -18.46 3.11
N ILE A 804 22.48 -17.94 4.13
CA ILE A 804 21.36 -18.65 4.77
C ILE A 804 20.28 -19.02 3.73
N ARG A 805 19.92 -18.09 2.84
CA ARG A 805 18.94 -18.35 1.77
C ARG A 805 19.40 -19.44 0.82
N ASP A 806 20.66 -19.42 0.44
CA ASP A 806 21.25 -20.41 -0.47
C ASP A 806 21.32 -21.79 0.19
N GLU A 807 21.72 -21.86 1.46
CA GLU A 807 21.73 -23.09 2.27
C GLU A 807 20.34 -23.68 2.41
N VAL A 808 19.34 -22.88 2.79
CA VAL A 808 17.94 -23.32 2.94
C VAL A 808 17.39 -23.78 1.58
N SER A 809 17.62 -23.03 0.52
CA SER A 809 17.17 -23.39 -0.83
C SER A 809 17.81 -24.69 -1.30
N ARG A 810 19.10 -24.90 -0.98
CA ARG A 810 19.80 -26.16 -1.27
C ARG A 810 19.24 -27.30 -0.44
N TYR A 811 19.00 -27.09 0.85
CA TYR A 811 18.42 -28.10 1.71
C TYR A 811 17.05 -28.54 1.23
N ILE A 812 16.15 -27.58 0.93
CA ILE A 812 14.81 -27.87 0.40
C ILE A 812 14.93 -28.68 -0.89
N ARG A 813 15.76 -28.25 -1.85
CA ARG A 813 15.94 -28.94 -3.12
C ARG A 813 16.47 -30.37 -2.95
N ASP A 814 17.49 -30.55 -2.12
CA ASP A 814 18.21 -31.81 -1.99
C ASP A 814 17.49 -32.80 -1.04
N LYS A 815 16.72 -32.28 -0.08
CA LYS A 815 16.05 -33.05 0.97
C LYS A 815 14.52 -33.03 0.88
N PHE A 816 13.94 -32.50 -0.20
CA PHE A 816 12.49 -32.35 -0.35
C PHE A 816 11.75 -33.67 -0.07
N SER A 817 12.07 -34.72 -0.82
CA SER A 817 11.35 -36.00 -0.74
C SER A 817 11.57 -36.77 0.56
N ILE A 818 12.62 -36.46 1.32
CA ILE A 818 13.02 -37.23 2.52
C ILE A 818 12.78 -36.51 3.84
N SER A 819 12.63 -35.19 3.83
CA SER A 819 12.36 -34.37 5.03
C SER A 819 11.15 -33.48 4.83
N VAL A 820 11.15 -32.61 3.82
CA VAL A 820 10.10 -31.59 3.64
C VAL A 820 8.74 -32.22 3.36
N LEU A 821 8.64 -33.10 2.35
CA LEU A 821 7.40 -33.75 1.96
C LEU A 821 6.80 -34.61 3.11
N PRO A 822 7.56 -35.48 3.80
CA PRO A 822 7.05 -36.19 4.98
C PRO A 822 6.49 -35.28 6.07
N LYS A 823 7.12 -34.11 6.34
CA LYS A 823 6.57 -33.14 7.30
C LYS A 823 5.27 -32.52 6.83
N MET A 824 5.14 -32.21 5.55
CA MET A 824 3.87 -31.72 4.99
C MET A 824 2.77 -32.78 5.13
N GLU A 825 3.10 -34.04 4.86
CA GLU A 825 2.20 -35.19 5.02
C GLU A 825 1.83 -35.50 6.49
N GLU A 826 2.71 -35.19 7.44
CA GLU A 826 2.42 -35.30 8.87
C GLU A 826 1.51 -34.14 9.31
N ASN A 827 1.88 -32.91 8.94
CA ASN A 827 1.13 -31.71 9.28
C ASN A 827 -0.30 -31.73 8.73
N ILE A 828 -0.51 -32.27 7.52
CA ILE A 828 -1.85 -32.42 6.96
C ILE A 828 -2.71 -33.40 7.76
N LYS A 829 -2.14 -34.53 8.21
CA LYS A 829 -2.84 -35.53 9.04
C LYS A 829 -3.20 -34.96 10.41
N LEU A 830 -2.26 -34.27 11.06
CA LEU A 830 -2.48 -33.63 12.35
C LEU A 830 -3.57 -32.54 12.26
N LEU A 831 -3.55 -31.73 11.20
CA LEU A 831 -4.57 -30.72 10.98
C LEU A 831 -5.93 -31.34 10.67
N GLN A 832 -5.99 -32.40 9.86
CA GLN A 832 -7.22 -33.14 9.58
C GLN A 832 -7.84 -33.67 10.89
N GLN A 833 -7.01 -34.24 11.77
CA GLN A 833 -7.48 -34.73 13.07
C GLN A 833 -8.05 -33.60 13.93
N LYS A 834 -7.39 -32.43 13.98
CA LYS A 834 -7.89 -31.26 14.72
C LYS A 834 -9.24 -30.77 14.19
N ILE A 835 -9.39 -30.69 12.86
CA ILE A 835 -10.65 -30.28 12.22
C ILE A 835 -11.77 -31.28 12.52
N MET A 836 -11.49 -32.58 12.42
CA MET A 836 -12.50 -33.60 12.73
C MET A 836 -12.90 -33.62 14.20
N ASN A 837 -11.95 -33.41 15.11
CA ASN A 837 -12.25 -33.27 16.53
C ASN A 837 -13.15 -32.05 16.77
N ALA A 838 -12.87 -30.92 16.10
CA ALA A 838 -13.69 -29.72 16.21
C ALA A 838 -15.12 -29.93 15.68
N ALA A 839 -15.26 -30.61 14.54
CA ALA A 839 -16.56 -30.98 13.99
C ALA A 839 -17.35 -31.87 14.97
N HIS A 840 -16.71 -32.93 15.50
CA HIS A 840 -17.32 -33.85 16.44
C HIS A 840 -17.77 -33.18 17.74
N GLN A 841 -16.90 -32.39 18.38
CA GLN A 841 -17.24 -31.65 19.60
C GLN A 841 -18.36 -30.64 19.38
N SER A 842 -18.42 -30.02 18.19
CA SER A 842 -19.49 -29.08 17.84
C SER A 842 -20.83 -29.80 17.62
N THR A 843 -20.81 -30.98 17.01
CA THR A 843 -21.98 -31.84 16.87
C THR A 843 -22.51 -32.28 18.23
N GLU A 844 -21.64 -32.73 19.13
CA GLU A 844 -22.03 -33.07 20.51
C GLU A 844 -22.59 -31.85 21.27
N HIS A 845 -21.93 -30.69 21.14
CA HIS A 845 -22.36 -29.47 21.80
C HIS A 845 -23.77 -29.03 21.38
N VAL A 846 -24.09 -29.10 20.09
CA VAL A 846 -25.41 -28.74 19.58
C VAL A 846 -26.48 -29.76 19.98
N GLN A 847 -26.18 -31.06 19.91
CA GLN A 847 -27.10 -32.11 20.34
C GLN A 847 -27.44 -32.00 21.84
N LEU A 848 -26.46 -31.66 22.68
CA LEU A 848 -26.65 -31.50 24.12
C LEU A 848 -27.48 -30.26 24.47
N ASN A 849 -27.30 -29.16 23.74
CA ASN A 849 -27.94 -27.87 24.03
C ASN A 849 -29.21 -27.61 23.19
N SER A 850 -29.64 -28.56 22.36
CA SER A 850 -30.72 -28.36 21.37
C SER A 850 -30.50 -27.11 20.51
N GLY A 851 -29.25 -26.90 20.10
CA GLY A 851 -28.85 -25.75 19.29
C GLY A 851 -29.25 -25.89 17.83
N ASP A 852 -29.09 -24.79 17.11
CA ASP A 852 -29.19 -24.75 15.65
C ASP A 852 -27.82 -24.86 14.99
N VAL A 853 -27.80 -24.80 13.66
CA VAL A 853 -26.58 -24.75 12.85
C VAL A 853 -25.72 -23.51 13.14
N GLY A 854 -26.31 -22.40 13.61
CA GLY A 854 -25.56 -21.23 14.05
C GLY A 854 -24.70 -21.54 15.28
N LEU A 855 -25.28 -22.22 16.28
CA LEU A 855 -24.53 -22.69 17.45
C LEU A 855 -23.43 -23.70 17.04
N TRP A 856 -23.72 -24.56 16.07
CA TRP A 856 -22.73 -25.51 15.55
C TRP A 856 -21.52 -24.79 14.95
N LEU A 857 -21.77 -23.83 14.05
CA LEU A 857 -20.74 -23.05 13.36
C LEU A 857 -19.90 -22.24 14.34
N LYS A 858 -20.54 -21.61 15.33
CA LYS A 858 -19.84 -20.85 16.37
C LYS A 858 -18.88 -21.75 17.16
N SER A 859 -19.35 -22.91 17.60
CA SER A 859 -18.50 -23.89 18.29
C SER A 859 -17.35 -24.36 17.39
N PHE A 860 -17.65 -24.71 16.14
CA PHE A 860 -16.67 -25.25 15.19
C PHE A 860 -15.56 -24.24 14.89
N THR A 861 -15.93 -23.00 14.56
CA THR A 861 -14.98 -21.94 14.24
C THR A 861 -14.19 -21.48 15.47
N GLN A 862 -14.80 -21.42 16.65
CA GLN A 862 -14.10 -21.09 17.89
C GLN A 862 -12.98 -22.10 18.21
N GLN A 863 -13.24 -23.39 18.04
CA GLN A 863 -12.25 -24.45 18.27
C GLN A 863 -11.09 -24.44 17.26
N LEU A 864 -11.33 -23.93 16.06
CA LEU A 864 -10.31 -23.82 15.00
C LEU A 864 -9.64 -22.45 14.92
N SER A 865 -10.05 -21.49 15.76
CA SER A 865 -9.58 -20.10 15.70
C SER A 865 -8.07 -19.92 15.84
N ASP A 866 -7.40 -20.82 16.56
CA ASP A 866 -5.94 -20.83 16.72
C ASP A 866 -5.22 -21.49 15.53
N GLN A 867 -5.92 -22.34 14.79
CA GLN A 867 -5.35 -23.20 13.76
C GLN A 867 -5.53 -22.62 12.35
N LEU A 868 -6.70 -22.04 12.06
CA LEU A 868 -7.10 -21.62 10.72
C LEU A 868 -7.63 -20.20 10.73
N ILE A 869 -7.39 -19.48 9.63
CA ILE A 869 -8.11 -18.24 9.33
C ILE A 869 -9.44 -18.63 8.68
N PHE A 870 -10.44 -18.90 9.52
CA PHE A 870 -11.80 -19.28 9.15
C PHE A 870 -12.75 -18.98 10.31
N SER A 871 -13.85 -18.29 10.02
CA SER A 871 -14.82 -17.79 11.00
C SER A 871 -16.24 -17.79 10.42
N GLU A 872 -17.25 -17.52 11.25
CA GLU A 872 -18.65 -17.47 10.83
C GLU A 872 -18.88 -16.48 9.66
N LYS A 873 -18.08 -15.40 9.57
CA LYS A 873 -18.21 -14.39 8.50
C LYS A 873 -17.96 -14.97 7.11
N ASP A 874 -17.15 -16.02 6.98
CA ASP A 874 -16.78 -16.62 5.71
C ASP A 874 -17.97 -17.34 5.05
N LEU A 875 -18.99 -17.68 5.83
CA LEU A 875 -20.25 -18.29 5.40
C LEU A 875 -21.43 -17.30 5.41
N SER A 876 -21.18 -16.01 5.66
CA SER A 876 -22.23 -14.99 5.71
C SER A 876 -23.03 -14.90 4.40
N GLY A 877 -24.35 -14.98 4.48
CA GLY A 877 -25.24 -14.93 3.32
C GLY A 877 -25.52 -16.28 2.65
N VAL A 878 -24.81 -17.36 3.01
CA VAL A 878 -25.18 -18.72 2.59
C VAL A 878 -26.40 -19.16 3.41
N LYS A 879 -27.50 -19.57 2.77
CA LYS A 879 -28.69 -20.05 3.48
C LYS A 879 -28.45 -21.45 4.04
N HIS A 880 -28.77 -21.63 5.32
CA HIS A 880 -28.56 -22.87 6.06
C HIS A 880 -29.68 -23.17 7.08
N ASP A 881 -30.82 -22.48 7.02
CA ASP A 881 -31.94 -22.64 7.96
C ASP A 881 -32.55 -24.06 7.96
N ASP A 882 -32.40 -24.78 6.85
CA ASP A 882 -32.91 -26.15 6.67
C ASP A 882 -31.91 -27.24 7.13
N VAL A 883 -30.80 -26.87 7.78
CA VAL A 883 -29.77 -27.80 8.25
C VAL A 883 -30.03 -28.21 9.71
N ASP A 884 -30.58 -29.41 9.90
CA ASP A 884 -30.91 -29.99 11.22
C ASP A 884 -30.23 -31.36 11.49
N ASP A 885 -29.78 -32.06 10.44
CA ASP A 885 -29.08 -33.35 10.54
C ASP A 885 -27.57 -33.17 10.77
N PHE A 886 -27.19 -32.82 12.01
CA PHE A 886 -25.79 -32.57 12.39
C PHE A 886 -24.88 -33.80 12.31
N ARG A 887 -25.44 -35.01 12.38
CA ARG A 887 -24.67 -36.25 12.21
C ARG A 887 -24.29 -36.44 10.74
N LEU A 888 -25.25 -36.21 9.84
CA LEU A 888 -24.96 -36.20 8.41
C LEU A 888 -23.97 -35.10 8.04
N LEU A 889 -24.10 -33.90 8.63
CA LEU A 889 -23.14 -32.81 8.44
C LEU A 889 -21.71 -33.27 8.80
N GLU A 890 -21.52 -33.88 9.97
CA GLU A 890 -20.21 -34.41 10.40
C GLU A 890 -19.68 -35.52 9.47
N ASP A 891 -20.54 -36.45 9.06
CA ASP A 891 -20.16 -37.57 8.20
C ASP A 891 -19.73 -37.10 6.81
N VAL A 892 -20.41 -36.10 6.23
CA VAL A 892 -20.04 -35.53 4.93
C VAL A 892 -18.75 -34.71 5.05
N ILE A 893 -18.58 -33.91 6.12
CA ILE A 893 -17.31 -33.21 6.38
C ILE A 893 -16.16 -34.22 6.44
N ARG A 894 -16.33 -35.37 7.09
CA ARG A 894 -15.29 -36.40 7.18
C ARG A 894 -14.84 -36.91 5.80
N GLN A 895 -15.80 -37.13 4.90
CA GLN A 895 -15.54 -37.63 3.54
C GLN A 895 -14.88 -36.54 2.68
N GLU A 896 -15.49 -35.36 2.61
CA GLU A 896 -15.03 -34.28 1.74
C GLU A 896 -13.72 -33.65 2.23
N LEU A 897 -13.50 -33.56 3.55
CA LEU A 897 -12.22 -33.14 4.09
C LEU A 897 -11.10 -34.10 3.65
N THR A 898 -11.36 -35.40 3.59
CA THR A 898 -10.36 -36.38 3.09
C THR A 898 -10.02 -36.11 1.62
N ALA A 899 -11.01 -35.77 0.79
CA ALA A 899 -10.78 -35.41 -0.60
C ALA A 899 -9.99 -34.10 -0.73
N VAL A 900 -10.33 -33.08 0.05
CA VAL A 900 -9.62 -31.79 0.13
C VAL A 900 -8.16 -32.01 0.54
N MET A 901 -7.89 -32.81 1.57
CA MET A 901 -6.53 -33.12 2.00
C MET A 901 -5.73 -33.83 0.91
N SER A 902 -6.36 -34.74 0.15
CA SER A 902 -5.73 -35.45 -0.96
C SER A 902 -5.38 -34.51 -2.12
N ASP A 903 -6.31 -33.62 -2.51
CA ASP A 903 -6.08 -32.60 -3.53
C ASP A 903 -4.91 -31.67 -3.14
N ILE A 904 -4.89 -31.19 -1.89
CA ILE A 904 -3.78 -30.36 -1.39
C ILE A 904 -2.45 -31.14 -1.44
N SER A 905 -2.43 -32.38 -0.94
CA SER A 905 -1.23 -33.22 -0.96
C SER A 905 -0.68 -33.46 -2.36
N SER A 906 -1.58 -33.63 -3.35
CA SER A 906 -1.19 -33.86 -4.75
C SER A 906 -0.43 -32.69 -5.38
N ARG A 907 -0.53 -31.49 -4.80
CA ARG A 907 0.11 -30.27 -5.29
C ARG A 907 1.46 -30.02 -4.64
N PHE A 908 1.85 -30.78 -3.63
CA PHE A 908 3.14 -30.61 -2.96
C PHE A 908 4.29 -30.89 -3.92
N ASN A 909 5.15 -29.89 -4.11
CA ASN A 909 6.35 -30.04 -4.90
C ASN A 909 7.41 -29.02 -4.48
N THR A 910 8.67 -29.31 -4.84
CA THR A 910 9.84 -28.51 -4.47
C THR A 910 9.74 -27.05 -4.90
N ASP A 911 9.23 -26.79 -6.11
CA ASP A 911 9.20 -25.45 -6.70
C ASP A 911 8.10 -24.55 -6.10
N THR A 912 6.96 -25.14 -5.73
CA THR A 912 5.82 -24.41 -5.16
C THR A 912 5.98 -24.10 -3.68
N PHE A 913 6.76 -24.90 -2.93
CA PHE A 913 6.95 -24.73 -1.50
C PHE A 913 7.32 -23.28 -1.08
N PRO A 914 8.40 -22.68 -1.61
CA PRO A 914 8.75 -21.30 -1.24
C PRO A 914 7.77 -20.26 -1.79
N VAL A 915 7.11 -20.53 -2.93
CA VAL A 915 6.22 -19.57 -3.60
C VAL A 915 4.90 -19.38 -2.85
N LYS A 916 4.39 -20.44 -2.20
CA LYS A 916 3.12 -20.43 -1.47
C LYS A 916 3.18 -19.73 -0.11
N LEU A 917 4.38 -19.41 0.37
CA LEU A 917 4.61 -18.74 1.64
C LEU A 917 4.86 -17.23 1.43
N ASP A 918 4.12 -16.40 2.17
CA ASP A 918 4.49 -15.00 2.36
C ASP A 918 5.94 -14.93 2.84
N TYR A 919 6.69 -13.95 2.34
CA TYR A 919 8.12 -13.75 2.64
C TYR A 919 8.46 -13.91 4.12
N LYS A 920 7.65 -13.35 5.03
CA LYS A 920 7.86 -13.40 6.48
C LYS A 920 7.75 -14.78 7.14
N PHE A 921 7.13 -15.76 6.47
CA PHE A 921 6.95 -17.11 7.00
C PHE A 921 7.91 -18.12 6.39
N ARG A 922 8.79 -17.68 5.48
CA ARG A 922 9.73 -18.58 4.81
C ARG A 922 10.82 -19.05 5.78
N PRO A 923 11.24 -20.33 5.73
CA PRO A 923 12.24 -20.87 6.66
C PRO A 923 13.52 -20.03 6.74
N GLU A 924 14.02 -19.57 5.60
CA GLU A 924 15.21 -18.72 5.51
C GLU A 924 15.05 -17.38 6.23
N GLU A 925 13.88 -16.76 6.19
CA GLU A 925 13.64 -15.48 6.85
C GLU A 925 13.46 -15.66 8.36
N LEU A 926 12.87 -16.78 8.81
CA LEU A 926 12.82 -17.14 10.23
C LEU A 926 14.24 -17.34 10.79
N LEU A 927 15.12 -18.00 10.03
CA LEU A 927 16.52 -18.22 10.41
C LEU A 927 17.34 -16.93 10.34
N ILE A 928 17.11 -16.07 9.35
CA ILE A 928 17.75 -14.75 9.27
C ILE A 928 17.37 -13.89 10.48
N ASP A 929 16.09 -13.90 10.89
CA ASP A 929 15.64 -13.17 12.08
C ASP A 929 16.43 -13.64 13.31
N HIS A 930 16.63 -14.95 13.46
CA HIS A 930 17.43 -15.49 14.57
C HIS A 930 18.94 -15.18 14.46
N PHE A 931 19.59 -15.44 13.31
CA PHE A 931 21.04 -15.31 13.18
C PHE A 931 21.53 -13.87 13.03
N CYS A 932 20.70 -12.98 12.47
CA CYS A 932 21.13 -11.63 12.08
C CYS A 932 20.68 -10.52 13.02
N GLN A 933 19.96 -10.83 14.10
CA GLN A 933 19.65 -9.91 15.20
C GLN A 933 20.84 -9.79 16.18
N CYS A 934 21.99 -9.42 15.65
CA CYS A 934 23.27 -9.34 16.37
C CYS A 934 24.11 -8.17 15.85
N CYS A 935 25.21 -7.83 16.52
CA CYS A 935 26.01 -6.67 16.13
C CYS A 935 26.68 -6.86 14.76
N TRP A 936 26.60 -5.82 13.92
CA TRP A 936 27.24 -5.77 12.60
C TRP A 936 28.30 -4.67 12.46
N VAL A 937 28.64 -3.99 13.57
CA VAL A 937 29.72 -2.99 13.58
C VAL A 937 31.04 -3.69 13.25
N GLN A 938 31.84 -3.06 12.39
CA GLN A 938 33.11 -3.60 11.91
C GLN A 938 34.31 -2.89 12.51
N CYS A 939 35.38 -3.66 12.76
CA CYS A 939 36.61 -3.17 13.33
C CYS A 939 37.21 -2.11 12.41
N PRO A 940 37.50 -0.90 12.91
CA PRO A 940 37.99 0.20 12.07
C PRO A 940 39.40 -0.03 11.53
N PHE A 941 40.12 -1.05 12.02
CA PHE A 941 41.46 -1.40 11.55
C PHE A 941 41.46 -2.47 10.46
N CYS A 942 40.57 -3.47 10.54
CA CYS A 942 40.64 -4.66 9.69
C CYS A 942 39.29 -5.14 9.13
N GLY A 943 38.18 -4.47 9.46
CA GLY A 943 36.84 -4.83 8.99
C GLY A 943 36.25 -6.11 9.59
N ALA A 944 36.86 -6.68 10.65
CA ALA A 944 36.28 -7.83 11.35
C ALA A 944 34.94 -7.44 11.99
N THR A 945 33.92 -8.26 11.86
CA THR A 945 32.59 -7.97 12.41
C THR A 945 32.55 -8.27 13.90
N CYS A 946 31.87 -7.43 14.68
CA CYS A 946 31.66 -7.69 16.10
C CYS A 946 30.90 -9.00 16.32
N THR A 947 31.36 -9.82 17.26
CA THR A 947 30.79 -11.15 17.55
C THR A 947 29.67 -11.12 18.60
N ASN A 948 29.32 -9.95 19.12
CA ASN A 948 28.24 -9.84 20.11
C ASN A 948 26.88 -10.25 19.51
N SER A 949 26.12 -11.03 20.26
CA SER A 949 24.82 -11.59 19.86
C SER A 949 23.66 -10.60 19.90
N THR A 950 23.89 -9.33 20.24
CA THR A 950 22.87 -8.28 20.31
C THR A 950 23.28 -7.09 19.41
N GLU A 951 22.33 -6.46 18.70
CA GLU A 951 22.63 -5.35 17.76
C GLU A 951 23.16 -4.10 18.50
N ASP A 952 22.45 -3.64 19.52
CA ASP A 952 22.74 -2.38 20.25
C ASP A 952 23.36 -2.63 21.63
N HIS A 953 24.57 -3.18 21.65
CA HIS A 953 25.29 -3.43 22.90
C HIS A 953 26.21 -2.27 23.31
N HIS A 954 26.44 -2.10 24.62
CA HIS A 954 27.35 -1.07 25.17
C HIS A 954 28.75 -1.58 25.51
N GLU A 955 28.96 -2.90 25.53
CA GLU A 955 30.30 -3.50 25.61
C GLU A 955 31.16 -2.97 24.46
N ASP A 956 32.45 -2.78 24.70
CA ASP A 956 33.41 -2.49 23.64
C ASP A 956 33.28 -3.60 22.58
N HIS A 957 33.15 -3.22 21.31
CA HIS A 957 33.08 -4.16 20.22
C HIS A 957 34.33 -5.03 20.23
N SER A 958 34.12 -6.35 20.19
CA SER A 958 35.18 -7.34 20.08
C SER A 958 34.87 -8.29 18.93
N ALA A 959 35.92 -8.87 18.37
CA ALA A 959 35.83 -9.94 17.40
C ALA A 959 36.76 -11.07 17.83
N LEU A 960 36.29 -12.31 17.71
CA LEU A 960 37.11 -13.49 17.97
C LEU A 960 38.35 -13.53 17.07
N PHE A 961 38.19 -13.13 15.80
CA PHE A 961 39.27 -13.17 14.80
C PHE A 961 39.39 -11.87 14.03
N HIS A 962 40.53 -11.21 14.24
CA HIS A 962 40.91 -10.04 13.46
C HIS A 962 41.59 -10.42 12.15
N ARG A 963 41.56 -9.49 11.18
CA ARG A 963 42.03 -9.70 9.81
C ARG A 963 43.29 -8.88 9.53
N VAL A 964 43.96 -9.16 8.42
CA VAL A 964 45.06 -8.33 7.91
C VAL A 964 44.51 -6.95 7.53
N ARG A 965 45.12 -5.87 8.04
CA ARG A 965 44.62 -4.49 7.89
C ARG A 965 44.57 -4.03 6.42
N GLY A 966 45.49 -4.49 5.58
CA GLY A 966 45.54 -4.18 4.15
C GLY A 966 44.34 -4.72 3.35
N ILE A 967 43.57 -5.67 3.89
CA ILE A 967 42.36 -6.20 3.23
C ILE A 967 41.30 -5.10 3.06
N VAL A 968 41.20 -4.19 4.04
CA VAL A 968 40.33 -3.00 4.00
C VAL A 968 41.06 -1.76 3.47
N GLY A 969 42.19 -1.97 2.79
CA GLY A 969 42.95 -0.90 2.12
C GLY A 969 43.84 -0.06 3.04
N GLN A 970 44.05 -0.45 4.31
CA GLN A 970 44.96 0.31 5.18
C GLN A 970 46.41 0.25 4.68
N LEU A 971 47.11 1.38 4.79
CA LEU A 971 48.50 1.57 4.35
C LEU A 971 49.43 1.79 5.54
N TYR A 972 50.72 1.48 5.37
CA TYR A 972 51.73 2.03 6.28
C TYR A 972 51.85 3.54 6.10
N SER A 973 51.99 4.27 7.21
CA SER A 973 52.07 5.72 7.21
C SER A 973 53.16 6.22 6.25
N HIS A 974 52.83 7.24 5.46
CA HIS A 974 53.73 7.85 4.46
C HIS A 974 54.23 6.91 3.34
N THR A 975 53.59 5.76 3.12
CA THR A 975 53.93 4.83 2.03
C THR A 975 52.75 4.58 1.08
N GLN A 976 53.01 3.90 -0.03
CA GLN A 976 51.96 3.33 -0.90
C GLN A 976 51.69 1.85 -0.58
N ASN A 977 52.24 1.35 0.53
CA ASN A 977 52.32 -0.07 0.83
C ASN A 977 51.13 -0.50 1.69
N LEU A 978 50.37 -1.49 1.24
CA LEU A 978 49.28 -2.10 1.99
C LEU A 978 49.81 -2.78 3.25
N CYS A 979 49.10 -2.64 4.36
CA CYS A 979 49.52 -3.18 5.65
C CYS A 979 49.32 -4.71 5.69
N ALA A 980 50.40 -5.46 5.89
CA ALA A 980 50.36 -6.92 5.97
C ALA A 980 50.10 -7.44 7.39
N ASP A 981 50.03 -6.55 8.38
CA ASP A 981 49.86 -6.90 9.79
C ASP A 981 48.39 -7.11 10.18
N ILE A 982 48.15 -8.03 11.10
CA ILE A 982 46.87 -8.20 11.80
C ILE A 982 46.82 -7.22 12.98
N CYS A 983 45.70 -6.55 13.22
CA CYS A 983 45.64 -5.51 14.25
C CYS A 983 45.95 -5.99 15.67
N THR A 984 45.65 -7.25 16.03
CA THR A 984 46.03 -7.85 17.32
C THR A 984 47.54 -7.92 17.51
N ASN A 985 48.29 -8.31 16.48
CA ASN A 985 49.77 -8.30 16.48
C ASN A 985 50.33 -6.88 16.60
N VAL A 986 49.65 -5.90 16.00
CA VAL A 986 50.05 -4.48 16.10
C VAL A 986 49.86 -3.98 17.52
N VAL A 987 48.77 -4.35 18.20
CA VAL A 987 48.54 -4.01 19.62
C VAL A 987 49.63 -4.62 20.52
N ALA A 988 50.17 -5.79 20.19
CA ALA A 988 51.28 -6.42 20.92
C ALA A 988 52.65 -5.79 20.66
N SER A 989 52.75 -4.84 19.73
CA SER A 989 54.01 -4.26 19.26
C SER A 989 54.19 -2.80 19.67
N ASP A 990 55.39 -2.25 19.50
CA ASP A 990 55.67 -0.83 19.72
C ASP A 990 55.15 0.08 18.57
N HIS A 991 54.35 -0.45 17.65
CA HIS A 991 53.83 0.30 16.51
C HIS A 991 52.72 1.28 16.92
N THR A 992 52.71 2.44 16.27
CA THR A 992 51.64 3.44 16.42
C THR A 992 50.74 3.47 15.19
N PHE A 993 49.49 3.87 15.36
CA PHE A 993 48.57 4.13 14.26
C PHE A 993 48.18 5.61 14.21
N SER A 994 47.90 6.11 13.02
CA SER A 994 47.38 7.46 12.82
C SER A 994 45.88 7.39 12.57
N ALA A 995 45.09 8.01 13.44
CA ALA A 995 43.65 8.18 13.20
C ALA A 995 43.42 9.21 12.07
N PRO A 996 42.35 9.06 11.25
CA PRO A 996 42.03 9.99 10.15
C PRO A 996 41.94 11.46 10.59
N ASN A 997 41.57 11.69 11.85
CA ASN A 997 41.28 13.03 12.37
C ASN A 997 42.49 13.74 13.01
N GLY A 998 43.70 13.17 12.97
CA GLY A 998 44.97 13.85 13.32
C GLY A 998 45.14 14.37 14.76
N ASN A 999 44.08 14.45 15.57
CA ASN A 999 44.09 15.14 16.87
C ASN A 999 44.54 14.27 18.05
N GLY A 1000 45.37 13.26 17.82
CA GLY A 1000 46.02 12.45 18.87
C GLY A 1000 45.10 11.64 19.80
N ARG A 1001 43.80 11.91 19.84
CA ARG A 1001 42.77 11.04 20.42
C ARG A 1001 42.17 10.25 19.27
N ALA A 1002 42.32 8.92 19.31
CA ALA A 1002 41.59 8.04 18.41
C ALA A 1002 40.09 8.41 18.54
N GLY A 1003 39.42 8.71 17.42
CA GLY A 1003 38.00 9.11 17.44
C GLY A 1003 37.13 8.02 18.08
N ARG A 1004 35.90 8.37 18.50
CA ARG A 1004 34.95 7.45 19.19
C ARG A 1004 34.97 6.02 18.66
N VAL A 1005 34.86 5.86 17.34
CA VAL A 1005 34.80 4.56 16.65
C VAL A 1005 35.97 3.61 16.96
N TYR A 1006 37.16 4.12 17.31
CA TYR A 1006 38.32 3.31 17.70
C TYR A 1006 38.36 3.01 19.19
N ALA A 1007 37.85 3.93 20.02
CA ALA A 1007 37.84 3.78 21.47
C ALA A 1007 36.79 2.78 21.94
N ASP A 1008 35.77 2.54 21.10
CA ASP A 1008 34.67 1.60 21.38
C ASP A 1008 35.01 0.15 21.00
N TRP A 1009 36.29 -0.20 20.75
CA TRP A 1009 36.74 -1.55 20.37
C TRP A 1009 37.75 -2.12 21.36
N SER A 1010 37.52 -3.34 21.84
CA SER A 1010 38.48 -4.12 22.62
C SER A 1010 39.25 -5.09 21.70
N ILE A 1011 40.53 -4.81 21.49
CA ILE A 1011 41.43 -5.61 20.64
C ILE A 1011 42.55 -6.15 21.51
N THR A 1012 42.37 -7.37 22.02
CA THR A 1012 43.37 -8.03 22.85
C THR A 1012 44.61 -8.41 22.03
N PRO A 1013 45.84 -8.21 22.53
CA PRO A 1013 47.02 -8.71 21.86
C PRO A 1013 46.96 -10.24 21.74
N ASP A 1014 46.95 -10.74 20.52
CA ASP A 1014 46.96 -12.17 20.18
C ASP A 1014 48.01 -12.39 19.09
N LEU A 1015 49.01 -13.22 19.41
CA LEU A 1015 50.13 -13.58 18.53
C LEU A 1015 49.80 -14.76 17.62
N SER A 1016 48.56 -15.26 17.64
CA SER A 1016 48.12 -16.31 16.72
C SER A 1016 48.23 -15.84 15.26
N GLU A 1017 48.75 -16.72 14.39
CA GLU A 1017 49.06 -16.32 13.01
C GLU A 1017 47.83 -16.28 12.07
N LEU A 1018 46.64 -16.71 12.54
CA LEU A 1018 45.39 -16.89 11.76
C LEU A 1018 45.64 -17.26 10.28
N PRO A 1019 46.03 -18.52 9.99
CA PRO A 1019 46.49 -18.95 8.67
C PRO A 1019 45.55 -18.60 7.52
N TYR A 1020 44.23 -18.59 7.77
CA TYR A 1020 43.22 -18.29 6.77
C TYR A 1020 43.40 -16.90 6.12
N TRP A 1021 43.49 -15.83 6.92
CA TRP A 1021 43.59 -14.47 6.39
C TRP A 1021 44.96 -14.19 5.77
N LYS A 1022 46.03 -14.84 6.24
CA LYS A 1022 47.35 -14.78 5.60
C LYS A 1022 47.35 -15.46 4.24
N TRP A 1023 46.71 -16.63 4.12
CA TRP A 1023 46.51 -17.31 2.84
C TRP A 1023 45.69 -16.46 1.87
N PHE A 1024 44.58 -15.86 2.31
CA PHE A 1024 43.75 -14.97 1.49
C PHE A 1024 44.57 -13.82 0.87
N VAL A 1025 45.32 -13.08 1.70
CA VAL A 1025 46.14 -11.95 1.24
C VAL A 1025 47.19 -12.40 0.21
N TYR A 1026 47.81 -13.56 0.44
CA TYR A 1026 48.76 -14.12 -0.52
C TYR A 1026 48.09 -14.55 -1.83
N ARG A 1027 46.94 -15.23 -1.74
CA ARG A 1027 46.19 -15.77 -2.88
C ARG A 1027 45.65 -14.68 -3.78
N PHE A 1028 45.15 -13.59 -3.21
CA PHE A 1028 44.54 -12.46 -3.91
C PHE A 1028 45.41 -11.21 -3.89
N LYS A 1029 46.73 -11.35 -3.69
CA LYS A 1029 47.67 -10.21 -3.63
C LYS A 1029 47.46 -9.26 -4.82
N LYS A 1030 47.53 -9.78 -6.05
CA LYS A 1030 47.41 -8.98 -7.27
C LYS A 1030 46.03 -8.32 -7.40
N ASP A 1031 44.98 -9.01 -6.97
CA ASP A 1031 43.61 -8.50 -7.00
C ASP A 1031 43.43 -7.36 -6.00
N LEU A 1032 43.94 -7.49 -4.77
CA LEU A 1032 43.99 -6.42 -3.77
C LEU A 1032 44.82 -5.22 -4.24
N GLU A 1033 46.00 -5.47 -4.81
CA GLU A 1033 46.88 -4.43 -5.34
C GLU A 1033 46.19 -3.64 -6.45
N LYS A 1034 45.48 -4.34 -7.35
CA LYS A 1034 44.66 -3.73 -8.40
C LYS A 1034 43.45 -2.98 -7.82
N TYR A 1035 42.72 -3.60 -6.89
CA TYR A 1035 41.52 -3.05 -6.27
C TYR A 1035 41.79 -1.73 -5.57
N TYR A 1036 42.87 -1.66 -4.78
CA TYR A 1036 43.27 -0.45 -4.08
C TYR A 1036 44.19 0.48 -4.89
N SER A 1037 44.79 -0.02 -5.97
CA SER A 1037 45.86 0.64 -6.75
C SER A 1037 47.07 0.96 -5.86
N LYS A 1038 47.56 -0.05 -5.14
CA LYS A 1038 48.62 -0.02 -4.12
C LYS A 1038 49.43 -1.32 -4.19
N THR A 1039 50.52 -1.44 -3.45
CA THR A 1039 51.39 -2.64 -3.49
C THR A 1039 51.63 -3.24 -2.11
N PHE A 1040 51.87 -4.55 -2.03
CA PHE A 1040 52.44 -5.21 -0.85
C PHE A 1040 53.96 -5.36 -1.04
N GLU A 1041 54.67 -4.24 -0.95
CA GLU A 1041 56.12 -4.12 -1.14
C GLU A 1041 56.78 -3.41 0.05
N GLU A 1042 58.11 -3.52 0.15
CA GLU A 1042 58.93 -2.90 1.20
C GLU A 1042 58.38 -3.16 2.62
N SER A 1043 57.89 -2.12 3.31
CA SER A 1043 57.28 -2.21 4.64
C SER A 1043 56.04 -3.11 4.68
N GLY A 1044 55.32 -3.23 3.56
CA GLY A 1044 54.17 -4.11 3.41
C GLY A 1044 54.46 -5.43 2.72
N ALA A 1045 55.74 -5.81 2.58
CA ALA A 1045 56.09 -7.09 2.01
C ALA A 1045 55.50 -8.24 2.85
N ILE A 1046 54.61 -9.02 2.25
CA ILE A 1046 54.03 -10.20 2.87
C ILE A 1046 55.16 -11.18 3.21
N GLN A 1047 55.28 -11.54 4.49
CA GLN A 1047 56.36 -12.42 4.97
C GLN A 1047 56.38 -13.73 4.18
N VAL A 1048 57.59 -14.20 3.82
CA VAL A 1048 57.79 -15.42 3.02
C VAL A 1048 57.13 -16.65 3.68
N LYS A 1049 57.00 -16.67 5.02
CA LYS A 1049 56.28 -17.71 5.76
C LYS A 1049 54.84 -17.91 5.28
N CYS A 1050 54.17 -16.89 4.74
CA CYS A 1050 52.83 -17.03 4.18
C CYS A 1050 52.76 -17.98 2.97
N ARG A 1051 53.89 -18.22 2.26
CA ARG A 1051 53.97 -19.26 1.21
C ARG A 1051 53.71 -20.67 1.75
N ILE A 1052 53.83 -20.87 3.06
CA ILE A 1052 53.74 -22.18 3.73
C ILE A 1052 52.29 -22.58 4.04
N TYR A 1053 51.29 -21.70 3.89
CA TYR A 1053 49.89 -22.04 4.14
C TYR A 1053 49.16 -22.41 2.84
N PRO A 1054 49.18 -23.67 2.38
CA PRO A 1054 48.32 -24.12 1.31
C PRO A 1054 46.85 -23.98 1.72
N LYS A 1055 45.95 -23.88 0.73
CA LYS A 1055 44.50 -23.71 0.96
C LYS A 1055 43.94 -24.70 2.00
N HIS A 1056 44.33 -25.97 1.94
CA HIS A 1056 43.85 -26.98 2.89
C HIS A 1056 44.17 -26.60 4.34
N HIS A 1057 45.36 -26.04 4.60
CA HIS A 1057 45.77 -25.63 5.93
C HIS A 1057 45.04 -24.37 6.40
N ALA A 1058 44.73 -23.46 5.47
CA ALA A 1058 43.85 -22.32 5.75
C ALA A 1058 42.45 -22.79 6.17
N ILE A 1059 41.86 -23.74 5.43
CA ILE A 1059 40.54 -24.31 5.73
C ILE A 1059 40.55 -25.07 7.06
N THR A 1060 41.51 -25.98 7.28
CA THR A 1060 41.62 -26.75 8.52
C THR A 1060 41.89 -25.86 9.74
N SER A 1061 42.55 -24.71 9.55
CA SER A 1061 42.73 -23.75 10.65
C SER A 1061 41.38 -23.21 11.16
N LEU A 1062 40.37 -23.07 10.30
CA LEU A 1062 39.05 -22.63 10.74
C LEU A 1062 38.45 -23.58 11.77
N ASP A 1063 38.63 -24.91 11.64
CA ASP A 1063 38.10 -25.88 12.62
C ASP A 1063 38.82 -25.84 13.97
N GLN A 1064 40.06 -25.34 14.00
CA GLN A 1064 40.81 -25.17 15.27
C GLN A 1064 40.38 -23.90 16.00
N TYR A 1065 40.10 -22.84 15.24
CA TYR A 1065 39.81 -21.52 15.78
C TYR A 1065 38.29 -21.29 15.98
N MET A 1066 37.41 -21.88 15.15
CA MET A 1066 35.96 -21.68 15.12
C MET A 1066 35.15 -22.97 15.25
#